data_AF-A0A2W4U0W7-F1
#
_entry.id   AF-A0A2W4U0W7-F1
#
_cell.length_a   1.000
_cell.length_b   1.000
_cell.length_c   1.000
_cell.angle_alpha   90.00
_cell.angle_beta   90.00
_cell.angle_gamma   90.00
#
_symmetry.space_group_name_H-M   'P 1'
#
loop_
_entity.id
_entity.type
_entity.pdbx_description
1 polymer ?
#
loop_
_entity_poly.entity_id
_entity_poly.type
_entity_poly.pdbx_seq_one_letter_code
_entity_poly.pdbx_strand_id
1 'polypeptide(L)'
;YCGAQIFEAIGLDRSLVDRYFTSTSSRIGGIDIDVLAEEVRRRHERAFSVPVPGELDLEPGGEYQWRRDGEYHLFNPETVYKLQHATRTGQFEIFRQYSRLVDDQSRKLGTLRGLFEFRKAAEPVPLEEVEPVESIVRRFATGAMSFGSISQEAHETLAIAMNRIGGKSNSGEGGEDPARYVPDPNGDSRRSAIKQIASARFGVTSEYLVNCDDLQIKMAQGAKPGEGGQLPGFKVYPWVAKVRHSTPGVQLISPPPHHDIYSIEDLAQLIYDLKNANDRARIHVKLVAEVGVGTVAAGVAKAHADVVLISGHDGGTGASPLTSIKHAGAPWELGLAETQQVLMMNGLRDRIVVQVDGQMKTGRDVVIAALLGAEEFGFATAPLVVSGCVMMRVCHLNTCPVGIATQDPELRKKFTGKPEFVENFFRFVAEEVRQLMAELGFRTMDEMIGRVDRLDVRRAVSHWKAKGLDLSPILQPPPVDPSVPRRRVTVQNHGLEQALDRRLIRECAPALERGERVSLRLPIRNVNRTVGTMLGSEVTRRYGGAGLPDHTIHLQFDGSAGQSFGAFVPRGITLELAGDANDYFGKGLSGGILIAYPPAGARFVPEQNVIIGNVALYGATGGEAYVRGLAGERFAVRNSGAVAVVEGIGDHGCEYMTGGRVVVLGRTGRNFAAGMSGGIAYVLDVDGRFATRCNRGLVDLEDLVEDEELAFVHDLIARHVRFTGSTWAKQVLDDWPAAAARFVKVMPRDYKRVLEAEARARAEDREPEFEELVGVAHG
;
A
#
# COMPACT_ATOMS: atom_id res chain seq x y z
N TYR A 1 5.25 27.21 0.91
CA TYR A 1 6.47 26.41 1.11
C TYR A 1 7.56 27.22 1.79
N CYS A 2 8.09 28.29 1.16
CA CYS A 2 9.26 29.04 1.64
C CYS A 2 9.20 29.53 3.11
N GLY A 3 8.03 29.93 3.62
CA GLY A 3 7.86 30.33 5.03
C GLY A 3 6.83 29.51 5.81
N ALA A 4 6.32 28.41 5.23
CA ALA A 4 5.19 27.66 5.79
C ALA A 4 5.58 26.67 6.90
N GLN A 5 6.89 26.45 7.11
CA GLN A 5 7.42 25.56 8.15
C GLN A 5 6.78 24.15 8.14
N ILE A 6 6.80 23.48 6.98
CA ILE A 6 6.30 22.11 6.84
C ILE A 6 7.32 21.12 7.42
N PHE A 7 7.59 21.25 8.72
CA PHE A 7 8.55 20.49 9.50
C PHE A 7 7.99 20.25 10.90
N GLU A 8 8.44 19.16 11.52
CA GLU A 8 8.25 18.89 12.94
C GLU A 8 9.64 18.88 13.60
N ALA A 9 9.80 19.65 14.68
CA ALA A 9 11.02 19.61 15.48
C ALA A 9 10.91 18.50 16.54
N ILE A 10 11.93 17.65 16.62
CA ILE A 10 12.04 16.59 17.63
C ILE A 10 13.39 16.76 18.31
N GLY A 11 13.38 17.02 19.62
CA GLY A 11 14.61 17.22 20.39
C GLY A 11 15.10 18.67 20.45
N LEU A 12 14.29 19.68 20.09
CA LEU A 12 14.62 21.09 20.25
C LEU A 12 13.75 21.72 21.35
N ASP A 13 14.37 22.48 22.26
CA ASP A 13 13.65 23.15 23.33
C ASP A 13 12.61 24.15 22.81
N ARG A 14 11.52 24.30 23.56
CA ARG A 14 10.40 25.17 23.19
C ARG A 14 10.81 26.64 23.11
N SER A 15 11.68 27.12 24.01
CA SER A 15 12.13 28.51 23.98
C SER A 15 12.95 28.86 22.73
N LEU A 16 13.74 27.89 22.24
CA LEU A 16 14.48 28.00 20.98
C LEU A 16 13.52 28.08 19.80
N VAL A 17 12.55 27.16 19.74
CA VAL A 17 11.57 27.11 18.66
C VAL A 17 10.70 28.37 18.65
N ASP A 18 10.17 28.80 19.79
CA ASP A 18 9.33 30.00 19.89
C ASP A 18 10.05 31.26 19.42
N ARG A 19 11.38 31.36 19.64
CA ARG A 19 12.18 32.52 19.24
C ARG A 19 12.63 32.51 17.78
N TYR A 20 13.02 31.36 17.23
CA TYR A 20 13.71 31.30 15.92
C TYR A 20 12.91 30.56 14.84
N PHE A 21 11.97 29.70 15.23
CA PHE A 21 11.14 28.88 14.34
C PHE A 21 9.68 28.91 14.80
N THR A 22 9.20 30.11 15.16
CA THR A 22 7.90 30.33 15.80
C THR A 22 6.80 29.58 15.06
N SER A 23 5.97 28.85 15.81
CA SER A 23 4.86 28.00 15.33
C SER A 23 5.23 26.60 14.80
N THR A 24 6.51 26.23 14.71
CA THR A 24 6.91 24.84 14.45
C THR A 24 6.58 23.96 15.68
N SER A 25 6.00 22.78 15.45
CA SER A 25 5.71 21.84 16.54
C SER A 25 7.00 21.28 17.15
N SER A 26 7.11 21.28 18.49
CA SER A 26 8.16 20.59 19.24
C SER A 26 7.59 19.93 20.49
N ARG A 27 7.01 18.74 20.33
CA ARG A 27 6.16 18.09 21.34
C ARG A 27 6.93 17.67 22.59
N ILE A 28 8.20 17.30 22.46
CA ILE A 28 8.99 16.72 23.54
C ILE A 28 10.12 17.62 24.05
N GLY A 29 10.21 18.87 23.57
CA GLY A 29 11.34 19.75 23.90
C GLY A 29 12.69 19.14 23.52
N GLY A 30 13.76 19.54 24.20
CA GLY A 30 15.10 18.97 24.03
C GLY A 30 16.21 19.98 24.26
N ILE A 31 17.14 20.08 23.32
CA ILE A 31 18.34 20.92 23.48
C ILE A 31 18.03 22.40 23.22
N ASP A 32 18.69 23.27 24.00
CA ASP A 32 18.58 24.72 23.90
C ASP A 32 19.72 25.33 23.04
N ILE A 33 19.78 26.66 23.00
CA ILE A 33 20.79 27.38 22.22
C ILE A 33 22.23 27.16 22.75
N ASP A 34 22.40 26.95 24.05
CA ASP A 34 23.72 26.79 24.66
C ASP A 34 24.30 25.43 24.31
N VAL A 35 23.47 24.37 24.32
CA VAL A 35 23.87 23.04 23.85
C VAL A 35 24.20 23.05 22.35
N LEU A 36 23.41 23.75 21.53
CA LEU A 36 23.71 23.93 20.10
C LEU A 36 25.04 24.66 19.89
N ALA A 37 25.29 25.74 20.62
CA ALA A 37 26.53 26.49 20.55
C ALA A 37 27.73 25.63 20.94
N GLU A 38 27.62 24.83 21.99
CA GLU A 38 28.66 23.89 22.43
C GLU A 38 28.93 22.79 21.39
N GLU A 39 27.88 22.25 20.77
CA GLU A 39 28.00 21.25 19.69
C GLU A 39 28.68 21.82 18.44
N VAL A 40 28.39 23.07 18.08
CA VAL A 40 29.07 23.78 16.99
C VAL A 40 30.52 24.06 17.38
N ARG A 41 30.78 24.52 18.61
CA ARG A 41 32.13 24.81 19.13
C ARG A 41 33.03 23.57 19.06
N ARG A 42 32.56 22.40 19.49
CA ARG A 42 33.35 21.15 19.42
C ARG A 42 33.73 20.76 18.00
N ARG A 43 32.79 20.87 17.05
CA ARG A 43 33.07 20.58 15.62
C ARG A 43 34.05 21.60 15.04
N HIS A 44 33.89 22.88 15.41
CA HIS A 44 34.81 23.94 15.03
C HIS A 44 36.22 23.69 15.59
N GLU A 45 36.36 23.45 16.89
CA GLU A 45 37.66 23.12 17.51
C GLU A 45 38.31 21.94 16.82
N ARG A 46 37.58 20.85 16.57
CA ARG A 46 38.13 19.70 15.84
C ARG A 46 38.68 20.07 14.46
N ALA A 47 37.99 20.93 13.72
CA ALA A 47 38.39 21.35 12.37
C ALA A 47 39.58 22.34 12.37
N PHE A 48 39.76 23.13 13.43
CA PHE A 48 40.74 24.22 13.46
C PHE A 48 41.90 24.05 14.47
N SER A 49 41.90 23.00 15.31
CA SER A 49 42.91 22.80 16.36
C SER A 49 44.21 22.09 15.90
N VAL A 50 44.34 21.71 14.62
CA VAL A 50 45.53 21.00 14.10
C VAL A 50 46.03 21.65 12.80
N PRO A 51 47.26 22.22 12.76
CA PRO A 51 47.89 22.66 11.51
C PRO A 51 48.79 21.57 10.94
N VAL A 52 48.40 20.86 9.86
CA VAL A 52 49.31 20.02 9.07
C VAL A 52 48.95 20.01 7.56
N PRO A 53 49.93 20.19 6.66
CA PRO A 53 49.75 20.06 5.21
C PRO A 53 49.58 18.60 4.78
N GLY A 54 48.61 18.31 3.90
CA GLY A 54 48.59 17.06 3.14
C GLY A 54 47.22 16.42 3.00
N GLU A 55 46.64 15.88 4.07
CA GLU A 55 45.44 15.04 3.97
C GLU A 55 44.61 15.15 5.28
N LEU A 56 43.54 15.95 5.24
CA LEU A 56 42.46 15.83 6.23
C LEU A 56 41.36 14.97 5.60
N ASP A 57 41.47 13.65 5.76
CA ASP A 57 40.38 12.76 5.40
C ASP A 57 39.17 13.08 6.30
N LEU A 58 38.05 13.45 5.67
CA LEU A 58 36.77 13.54 6.36
C LEU A 58 36.49 12.20 7.07
N GLU A 59 35.87 12.26 8.25
CA GLU A 59 35.47 11.03 8.93
C GLU A 59 34.58 10.19 8.00
N PRO A 60 34.82 8.87 7.90
CA PRO A 60 34.10 7.98 6.99
C PRO A 60 32.58 7.90 7.24
N GLY A 61 32.12 8.43 8.38
CA GLY A 61 30.74 8.43 8.82
C GLY A 61 30.20 7.04 9.15
N GLY A 62 28.88 6.97 9.32
CA GLY A 62 28.17 5.70 9.50
C GLY A 62 26.66 5.83 9.41
N GLU A 63 26.11 7.01 9.15
CA GLU A 63 24.66 7.24 9.26
C GLU A 63 23.84 6.35 8.32
N TYR A 64 24.29 6.15 7.08
CA TYR A 64 23.53 5.44 6.05
C TYR A 64 23.77 3.93 6.04
N GLN A 65 24.95 3.50 6.49
CA GLN A 65 25.36 2.11 6.53
C GLN A 65 26.31 1.92 7.70
N TRP A 66 26.10 0.81 8.42
CA TRP A 66 26.94 0.46 9.56
C TRP A 66 28.41 0.38 9.16
N ARG A 67 29.25 1.03 9.96
CA ARG A 67 30.71 0.89 9.93
C ARG A 67 31.18 0.58 11.35
N ARG A 68 32.32 -0.12 11.46
CA ARG A 68 32.89 -0.52 12.77
C ARG A 68 33.12 0.68 13.68
N ASP A 69 33.68 1.75 13.13
CA ASP A 69 34.05 2.98 13.85
C ASP A 69 33.10 4.15 13.51
N GLY A 70 31.88 3.84 13.06
CA GLY A 70 30.87 4.82 12.65
C GLY A 70 29.71 4.97 13.63
N GLU A 71 28.62 5.55 13.13
CA GLU A 71 27.38 5.72 13.90
C GLU A 71 26.77 4.41 14.38
N TYR A 72 26.06 4.49 15.49
CA TYR A 72 25.44 3.33 16.11
C TYR A 72 24.20 2.87 15.33
N HIS A 73 24.08 1.55 15.14
CA HIS A 73 22.90 0.91 14.56
C HIS A 73 22.40 -0.24 15.43
N LEU A 74 21.08 -0.28 15.63
CA LEU A 74 20.39 -1.38 16.34
C LEU A 74 20.60 -2.73 15.65
N PHE A 75 20.66 -2.75 14.32
CA PHE A 75 21.16 -3.90 13.56
C PHE A 75 22.61 -3.68 13.18
N ASN A 76 23.47 -4.40 13.87
CA ASN A 76 24.92 -4.51 13.66
C ASN A 76 25.30 -6.00 13.53
N PRO A 77 26.54 -6.34 13.12
CA PRO A 77 26.93 -7.73 12.90
C PRO A 77 26.69 -8.66 14.09
N GLU A 78 26.87 -8.19 15.33
CA GLU A 78 26.67 -9.01 16.52
C GLU A 78 25.18 -9.34 16.75
N THR A 79 24.32 -8.32 16.70
CA THR A 79 22.86 -8.50 16.84
C THR A 79 22.27 -9.37 15.74
N VAL A 80 22.73 -9.19 14.49
CA VAL A 80 22.32 -10.02 13.34
C VAL A 80 22.71 -11.47 13.55
N TYR A 81 23.97 -11.72 13.93
CA TYR A 81 24.46 -13.08 14.19
C TYR A 81 23.68 -13.78 15.30
N LYS A 82 23.51 -13.13 16.47
CA LYS A 82 22.81 -13.73 17.61
C LYS A 82 21.34 -14.03 17.29
N LEU A 83 20.65 -13.11 16.62
CA LEU A 83 19.26 -13.32 16.20
C LEU A 83 19.14 -14.53 15.27
N GLN A 84 19.94 -14.58 14.19
CA GLN A 84 19.94 -15.70 13.26
C GLN A 84 20.32 -17.02 13.93
N HIS A 85 21.32 -17.00 14.82
CA HIS A 85 21.76 -18.20 15.50
C HIS A 85 20.67 -18.73 16.44
N ALA A 86 20.08 -17.89 17.27
CA ALA A 86 19.02 -18.27 18.21
C ALA A 86 17.82 -18.92 17.49
N THR A 87 17.35 -18.31 16.40
CA THR A 87 16.16 -18.78 15.69
C THR A 87 16.42 -20.03 14.85
N ARG A 88 17.64 -20.21 14.33
CA ARG A 88 18.03 -21.43 13.60
C ARG A 88 18.23 -22.62 14.53
N THR A 89 18.76 -22.41 15.73
CA THR A 89 19.03 -23.49 16.69
C THR A 89 17.89 -23.71 17.68
N GLY A 90 16.85 -22.87 17.67
CA GLY A 90 15.73 -22.98 18.61
C GLY A 90 16.10 -22.62 20.04
N GLN A 91 17.15 -21.81 20.26
CA GLN A 91 17.70 -21.53 21.59
C GLN A 91 17.27 -20.15 22.11
N PHE A 92 16.27 -20.15 22.99
CA PHE A 92 15.74 -18.93 23.61
C PHE A 92 16.75 -18.14 24.45
N GLU A 93 17.72 -18.80 25.09
CA GLU A 93 18.76 -18.10 25.86
C GLU A 93 19.68 -17.24 24.99
N ILE A 94 19.97 -17.67 23.75
CA ILE A 94 20.71 -16.82 22.79
C ILE A 94 19.83 -15.66 22.33
N PHE A 95 18.52 -15.89 22.16
CA PHE A 95 17.57 -14.81 21.87
C PHE A 95 17.56 -13.76 22.98
N ARG A 96 17.58 -14.16 24.26
CA ARG A 96 17.71 -13.24 25.40
C ARG A 96 19.00 -12.43 25.37
N GLN A 97 20.11 -13.02 24.92
CA GLN A 97 21.36 -12.27 24.72
C GLN A 97 21.20 -11.24 23.60
N TYR A 98 20.53 -11.59 22.50
CA TYR A 98 20.19 -10.66 21.43
C TYR A 98 19.27 -9.53 21.92
N SER A 99 18.18 -9.84 22.64
CA SER A 99 17.22 -8.82 23.09
C SER A 99 17.87 -7.85 24.07
N ARG A 100 18.70 -8.33 25.00
CA ARG A 100 19.52 -7.47 25.87
C ARG A 100 20.46 -6.56 25.09
N LEU A 101 21.13 -7.04 24.03
CA LEU A 101 21.98 -6.17 23.22
C LEU A 101 21.18 -5.05 22.55
N VAL A 102 20.00 -5.36 22.02
CA VAL A 102 19.12 -4.36 21.39
C VAL A 102 18.59 -3.38 22.44
N ASP A 103 18.09 -3.88 23.56
CA ASP A 103 17.44 -3.09 24.60
C ASP A 103 18.44 -2.24 25.40
N ASP A 104 19.59 -2.77 25.79
CA ASP A 104 20.61 -2.02 26.54
C ASP A 104 21.33 -1.00 25.67
N GLN A 105 21.54 -1.29 24.38
CA GLN A 105 22.15 -0.32 23.47
C GLN A 105 21.16 0.76 23.04
N SER A 106 19.84 0.51 23.07
CA SER A 106 18.83 1.56 22.88
C SER A 106 18.94 2.67 23.94
N ARG A 107 19.46 2.34 25.14
CA ARG A 107 19.80 3.30 26.22
C ARG A 107 21.01 4.18 25.90
N LYS A 108 21.78 3.87 24.84
CA LYS A 108 22.77 4.79 24.24
C LYS A 108 22.13 5.88 23.37
N LEU A 109 20.82 6.14 23.55
CA LEU A 109 20.01 7.16 22.87
C LEU A 109 19.70 6.87 21.39
N GLY A 110 19.46 5.60 21.05
CA GLY A 110 19.10 5.22 19.68
C GLY A 110 17.62 5.39 19.34
N THR A 111 16.73 5.42 20.34
CA THR A 111 15.26 5.51 20.17
C THR A 111 14.61 6.15 21.40
N LEU A 112 13.36 6.66 21.27
CA LEU A 112 12.60 7.18 22.41
C LEU A 112 12.24 6.08 23.40
N ARG A 113 11.75 4.92 22.95
CA ARG A 113 11.43 3.79 23.83
C ARG A 113 12.60 3.26 24.66
N GLY A 114 13.85 3.45 24.18
CA GLY A 114 15.06 3.13 24.95
C GLY A 114 15.22 3.96 26.22
N LEU A 115 14.52 5.09 26.31
CA LEU A 115 14.48 5.98 27.48
C LEU A 115 13.47 5.53 28.54
N PHE A 116 12.56 4.63 28.19
CA PHE A 116 11.49 4.21 29.09
C PHE A 116 11.98 3.07 29.99
N GLU A 117 11.50 3.04 31.22
CA GLU A 117 11.65 1.95 32.18
C GLU A 117 10.27 1.43 32.59
N PHE A 118 10.22 0.20 33.08
CA PHE A 118 8.98 -0.42 33.52
C PHE A 118 8.77 -0.24 35.02
N ARG A 119 7.58 0.26 35.39
CA ARG A 119 7.10 0.24 36.78
C ARG A 119 6.53 -1.14 37.09
N LYS A 120 7.36 -1.99 37.69
CA LYS A 120 6.98 -3.34 38.13
C LYS A 120 5.75 -3.32 39.03
N ALA A 121 4.95 -4.38 38.99
CA ALA A 121 3.88 -4.57 39.96
C ALA A 121 4.47 -4.75 41.36
N ALA A 122 3.71 -4.32 42.39
CA ALA A 122 4.06 -4.64 43.77
C ALA A 122 4.04 -6.16 43.99
N GLU A 123 3.07 -6.84 43.37
CA GLU A 123 2.93 -8.29 43.35
C GLU A 123 2.90 -8.76 41.89
N PRO A 124 4.01 -9.31 41.37
CA PRO A 124 4.04 -9.98 40.07
C PRO A 124 3.08 -11.17 40.03
N VAL A 125 2.60 -11.50 38.84
CA VAL A 125 1.74 -12.67 38.61
C VAL A 125 2.59 -13.86 38.19
N PRO A 126 2.28 -15.11 38.62
CA PRO A 126 2.98 -16.30 38.14
C PRO A 126 2.89 -16.45 36.61
N LEU A 127 3.97 -16.87 35.96
CA LEU A 127 4.05 -16.94 34.50
C LEU A 127 3.01 -17.93 33.91
N GLU A 128 2.67 -18.97 34.65
CA GLU A 128 1.64 -19.95 34.32
C GLU A 128 0.22 -19.37 34.24
N GLU A 129 -0.06 -18.26 34.91
CA GLU A 129 -1.35 -17.55 34.83
C GLU A 129 -1.43 -16.57 33.64
N VAL A 130 -0.29 -16.26 33.02
CA VAL A 130 -0.22 -15.39 31.84
C VAL A 130 -0.65 -16.16 30.60
N GLU A 131 -1.48 -15.53 29.76
CA GLU A 131 -2.00 -16.11 28.53
C GLU A 131 -0.90 -16.77 27.67
N PRO A 132 -1.23 -17.87 26.97
CA PRO A 132 -0.23 -18.67 26.27
C PRO A 132 0.36 -17.94 25.06
N VAL A 133 1.54 -18.39 24.62
CA VAL A 133 2.23 -17.87 23.42
C VAL A 133 1.32 -17.87 22.20
N GLU A 134 0.52 -18.93 22.03
CA GLU A 134 -0.43 -19.13 20.93
C GLU A 134 -1.50 -18.05 20.84
N SER A 135 -1.82 -17.38 21.96
CA SER A 135 -2.76 -16.26 21.99
C SER A 135 -2.06 -14.96 21.58
N ILE A 136 -0.86 -14.72 22.09
CA ILE A 136 -0.08 -13.49 21.84
C ILE A 136 0.36 -13.40 20.38
N VAL A 137 0.82 -14.49 19.76
CA VAL A 137 1.31 -14.48 18.36
C VAL A 137 0.22 -14.11 17.34
N ARG A 138 -1.06 -14.27 17.68
CA ARG A 138 -2.19 -13.85 16.81
C ARG A 138 -2.26 -12.33 16.64
N ARG A 139 -1.62 -11.58 17.55
CA ARG A 139 -1.47 -10.12 17.48
C ARG A 139 -0.28 -9.70 16.63
N PHE A 140 0.54 -10.64 16.17
CA PHE A 140 1.74 -10.36 15.39
C PHE A 140 1.45 -10.46 13.89
N ALA A 141 1.96 -9.49 13.15
CA ALA A 141 1.94 -9.49 11.71
C ALA A 141 3.34 -9.30 11.15
N THR A 142 3.67 -9.97 10.04
CA THR A 142 4.81 -9.52 9.23
C THR A 142 4.42 -8.26 8.46
N GLY A 143 5.35 -7.30 8.40
CA GLY A 143 5.12 -6.02 7.73
C GLY A 143 4.91 -6.19 6.22
N ALA A 144 4.22 -5.22 5.62
CA ALA A 144 3.93 -5.18 4.19
C ALA A 144 5.22 -5.07 3.35
N MET A 145 5.67 -6.17 2.74
CA MET A 145 6.88 -6.23 1.93
C MET A 145 6.55 -6.87 0.58
N SER A 146 6.55 -6.08 -0.49
CA SER A 146 6.03 -6.53 -1.78
C SER A 146 6.86 -7.66 -2.40
N PHE A 147 6.19 -8.64 -2.99
CA PHE A 147 6.77 -9.46 -4.04
C PHE A 147 7.35 -8.59 -5.17
N GLY A 148 8.56 -8.92 -5.63
CA GLY A 148 9.39 -8.07 -6.50
C GLY A 148 10.45 -7.31 -5.70
N SER A 149 10.10 -6.67 -4.59
CA SER A 149 11.10 -6.10 -3.66
C SER A 149 11.87 -7.23 -2.97
N ILE A 150 11.14 -8.20 -2.42
CA ILE A 150 11.69 -9.46 -1.91
C ILE A 150 11.37 -10.61 -2.87
N SER A 151 12.19 -11.65 -2.81
CA SER A 151 12.07 -12.89 -3.58
C SER A 151 10.79 -13.64 -3.21
N GLN A 152 10.35 -14.52 -4.11
CA GLN A 152 9.21 -15.40 -3.87
C GLN A 152 9.44 -16.27 -2.63
N GLU A 153 10.65 -16.81 -2.51
CA GLU A 153 11.06 -17.71 -1.43
C GLU A 153 10.96 -17.03 -0.07
N ALA A 154 11.48 -15.80 0.05
CA ALA A 154 11.36 -15.02 1.28
C ALA A 154 9.90 -14.67 1.58
N HIS A 155 9.13 -14.25 0.58
CA HIS A 155 7.74 -13.83 0.75
C HIS A 155 6.84 -14.99 1.20
N GLU A 156 6.97 -16.16 0.57
CA GLU A 156 6.17 -17.35 0.89
C GLU A 156 6.60 -17.98 2.21
N THR A 157 7.90 -17.96 2.53
CA THR A 157 8.41 -18.42 3.84
C THR A 157 7.75 -17.68 4.99
N LEU A 158 7.61 -16.35 4.88
CA LEU A 158 6.92 -15.55 5.88
C LEU A 158 5.44 -15.91 5.96
N ALA A 159 4.77 -16.11 4.82
CA ALA A 159 3.36 -16.46 4.82
C ALA A 159 3.09 -17.82 5.48
N ILE A 160 3.87 -18.85 5.13
CA ILE A 160 3.76 -20.19 5.72
C ILE A 160 3.95 -20.12 7.24
N ALA A 161 5.02 -19.45 7.69
CA ALA A 161 5.33 -19.34 9.12
C ALA A 161 4.19 -18.67 9.90
N MET A 162 3.68 -17.53 9.41
CA MET A 162 2.62 -16.81 10.09
C MET A 162 1.31 -17.58 10.12
N ASN A 163 0.95 -18.26 9.02
CA ASN A 163 -0.25 -19.08 8.95
C ASN A 163 -0.18 -20.28 9.91
N ARG A 164 0.98 -20.93 10.04
CA ARG A 164 1.19 -22.04 10.99
C ARG A 164 0.99 -21.63 12.46
N ILE A 165 1.42 -20.43 12.83
CA ILE A 165 1.31 -19.94 14.22
C ILE A 165 0.02 -19.14 14.49
N GLY A 166 -0.84 -18.96 13.48
CA GLY A 166 -2.07 -18.18 13.61
C GLY A 166 -1.85 -16.66 13.69
N GLY A 167 -0.65 -16.18 13.37
CA GLY A 167 -0.38 -14.76 13.14
C GLY A 167 -0.74 -14.38 11.70
N LYS A 168 -0.30 -13.20 11.24
CA LYS A 168 -0.66 -12.69 9.91
C LYS A 168 0.56 -12.33 9.09
N SER A 169 0.53 -12.62 7.79
CA SER A 169 1.49 -12.06 6.82
C SER A 169 0.80 -11.06 5.90
N ASN A 170 1.59 -10.15 5.33
CA ASN A 170 1.09 -9.09 4.47
C ASN A 170 1.73 -9.15 3.07
N SER A 171 0.90 -9.10 2.02
CA SER A 171 1.36 -9.19 0.62
C SER A 171 2.26 -8.04 0.16
N GLY A 172 2.20 -6.91 0.86
CA GLY A 172 2.70 -5.64 0.33
C GLY A 172 2.01 -5.20 -0.97
N GLU A 173 2.56 -4.16 -1.59
CA GLU A 173 1.99 -3.48 -2.77
C GLU A 173 2.24 -4.22 -4.10
N GLY A 174 2.71 -5.46 -4.07
CA GLY A 174 3.21 -6.17 -5.25
C GLY A 174 2.23 -7.09 -5.94
N GLY A 175 0.99 -7.19 -5.46
CA GLY A 175 0.06 -8.27 -5.80
C GLY A 175 0.42 -9.59 -5.12
N GLU A 176 -0.35 -10.64 -5.41
CA GLU A 176 -0.07 -12.00 -4.95
C GLU A 176 -0.51 -13.00 -6.02
N ASP A 177 0.34 -14.00 -6.29
CA ASP A 177 0.02 -15.05 -7.27
C ASP A 177 -1.20 -15.87 -6.81
N PRO A 178 -2.26 -16.01 -7.62
CA PRO A 178 -3.44 -16.82 -7.28
C PRO A 178 -3.15 -18.28 -6.93
N ALA A 179 -2.04 -18.85 -7.42
CA ALA A 179 -1.63 -20.20 -7.04
C ALA A 179 -1.46 -20.36 -5.52
N ARG A 180 -1.16 -19.27 -4.79
CA ARG A 180 -0.99 -19.27 -3.33
C ARG A 180 -2.29 -19.36 -2.54
N TYR A 181 -3.45 -19.24 -3.19
CA TYR A 181 -4.75 -19.25 -2.53
C TYR A 181 -5.21 -20.67 -2.17
N VAL A 182 -4.64 -21.67 -2.85
CA VAL A 182 -4.83 -23.09 -2.55
C VAL A 182 -3.72 -23.54 -1.60
N PRO A 183 -4.04 -24.20 -0.47
CA PRO A 183 -3.03 -24.81 0.37
C PRO A 183 -2.19 -25.86 -0.36
N ASP A 184 -0.92 -25.96 0.00
CA ASP A 184 0.00 -26.99 -0.48
C ASP A 184 -0.48 -28.39 -0.03
N PRO A 185 -0.07 -29.48 -0.71
CA PRO A 185 -0.47 -30.84 -0.34
C PRO A 185 -0.11 -31.28 1.10
N ASN A 186 0.88 -30.62 1.72
CA ASN A 186 1.28 -30.87 3.10
C ASN A 186 0.45 -30.07 4.14
N GLY A 187 -0.52 -29.27 3.69
CA GLY A 187 -1.36 -28.41 4.53
C GLY A 187 -0.84 -26.99 4.75
N ASP A 188 0.36 -26.65 4.26
CA ASP A 188 0.89 -25.29 4.36
C ASP A 188 0.08 -24.32 3.49
N SER A 189 -0.18 -23.12 3.99
CA SER A 189 -0.78 -22.06 3.20
C SER A 189 0.25 -20.98 2.90
N ARG A 190 0.43 -20.68 1.61
CA ARG A 190 1.25 -19.55 1.14
C ARG A 190 0.45 -18.26 1.02
N ARG A 191 -0.87 -18.27 1.22
CA ARG A 191 -1.74 -17.09 1.13
C ARG A 191 -1.36 -16.05 2.19
N SER A 192 -1.26 -14.78 1.81
CA SER A 192 -1.12 -13.73 2.81
C SER A 192 -2.47 -13.42 3.45
N ALA A 193 -2.52 -13.38 4.78
CA ALA A 193 -3.75 -13.04 5.52
C ALA A 193 -4.16 -11.57 5.29
N ILE A 194 -3.17 -10.67 5.15
CA ILE A 194 -3.36 -9.25 4.87
C ILE A 194 -3.00 -8.96 3.42
N LYS A 195 -3.90 -8.32 2.69
CA LYS A 195 -3.70 -7.86 1.31
C LYS A 195 -3.68 -6.35 1.24
N GLN A 196 -2.63 -5.78 0.66
CA GLN A 196 -2.44 -4.34 0.60
C GLN A 196 -2.99 -3.72 -0.70
N ILE A 197 -3.71 -2.63 -0.54
CA ILE A 197 -4.20 -1.76 -1.60
C ILE A 197 -3.41 -0.46 -1.52
N ALA A 198 -2.48 -0.27 -2.46
CA ALA A 198 -1.64 0.93 -2.57
C ALA A 198 -1.98 1.73 -3.84
N SER A 199 -1.46 2.94 -3.98
CA SER A 199 -1.77 3.90 -5.05
C SER A 199 -1.61 3.38 -6.49
N ALA A 200 -0.75 2.40 -6.75
CA ALA A 200 -0.62 1.84 -8.10
C ALA A 200 -1.61 0.70 -8.42
N ARG A 201 -2.31 0.16 -7.41
CA ARG A 201 -3.24 -0.98 -7.56
C ARG A 201 -2.64 -2.22 -8.23
N PHE A 202 -1.33 -2.44 -8.10
CA PHE A 202 -0.70 -3.63 -8.68
C PHE A 202 -1.30 -4.92 -8.11
N GLY A 203 -1.74 -5.81 -9.00
CA GLY A 203 -2.33 -7.10 -8.63
C GLY A 203 -3.67 -7.01 -7.87
N VAL A 204 -4.32 -5.85 -7.81
CA VAL A 204 -5.60 -5.67 -7.10
C VAL A 204 -6.75 -6.07 -8.01
N THR A 205 -7.07 -7.36 -8.04
CA THR A 205 -8.22 -7.94 -8.74
C THR A 205 -9.35 -8.30 -7.77
N SER A 206 -10.55 -8.61 -8.28
CA SER A 206 -11.62 -9.22 -7.45
C SER A 206 -11.12 -10.47 -6.71
N GLU A 207 -10.38 -11.34 -7.39
CA GLU A 207 -9.87 -12.60 -6.81
C GLU A 207 -8.85 -12.36 -5.72
N TYR A 208 -7.99 -11.35 -5.90
CA TYR A 208 -7.09 -10.87 -4.86
C TYR A 208 -7.89 -10.41 -3.63
N LEU A 209 -8.88 -9.53 -3.80
CA LEU A 209 -9.63 -8.93 -2.70
C LEU A 209 -10.40 -9.96 -1.86
N VAL A 210 -10.98 -11.00 -2.47
CA VAL A 210 -11.76 -12.02 -1.74
C VAL A 210 -10.92 -13.04 -0.98
N ASN A 211 -9.63 -13.18 -1.31
CA ASN A 211 -8.72 -14.20 -0.76
C ASN A 211 -7.85 -13.69 0.40
N CYS A 212 -8.45 -12.97 1.35
CA CYS A 212 -7.76 -12.48 2.55
C CYS A 212 -8.69 -12.35 3.75
N ASP A 213 -8.07 -12.14 4.92
CA ASP A 213 -8.76 -11.86 6.18
C ASP A 213 -8.79 -10.35 6.47
N ASP A 214 -7.77 -9.61 6.01
CA ASP A 214 -7.63 -8.17 6.18
C ASP A 214 -7.25 -7.48 4.85
N LEU A 215 -7.87 -6.34 4.55
CA LEU A 215 -7.56 -5.47 3.42
C LEU A 215 -6.92 -4.17 3.94
N GLN A 216 -5.67 -3.88 3.56
CA GLN A 216 -4.91 -2.74 4.05
C GLN A 216 -4.77 -1.63 3.01
N ILE A 217 -5.45 -0.51 3.21
CA ILE A 217 -5.22 0.73 2.48
C ILE A 217 -3.89 1.33 2.94
N LYS A 218 -2.92 1.42 2.02
CA LYS A 218 -1.60 2.00 2.30
C LYS A 218 -1.58 3.48 1.94
N MET A 219 -1.89 4.34 2.91
CA MET A 219 -1.73 5.79 2.71
C MET A 219 -0.25 6.16 2.60
N ALA A 220 0.58 5.60 3.48
CA ALA A 220 2.01 5.92 3.54
C ALA A 220 2.85 4.79 4.16
N GLN A 221 4.17 4.95 4.13
CA GLN A 221 5.12 4.10 4.87
C GLN A 221 6.23 4.95 5.48
N GLY A 222 6.74 4.53 6.64
CA GLY A 222 7.70 5.34 7.42
C GLY A 222 8.96 5.76 6.66
N ALA A 223 9.48 4.90 5.78
CA ALA A 223 10.71 5.18 5.03
C ALA A 223 10.57 6.25 3.92
N LYS A 224 9.32 6.58 3.53
CA LYS A 224 8.98 7.57 2.50
C LYS A 224 7.51 7.98 2.56
N PRO A 225 7.11 8.76 3.56
CA PRO A 225 5.69 9.03 3.83
C PRO A 225 5.00 9.83 2.72
N GLY A 226 5.70 10.79 2.10
CA GLY A 226 5.15 11.66 1.06
C GLY A 226 5.25 11.12 -0.37
N GLU A 227 5.60 9.84 -0.56
CA GLU A 227 5.92 9.27 -1.88
C GLU A 227 5.31 7.88 -2.11
N GLY A 228 5.28 7.46 -3.38
CA GLY A 228 4.82 6.15 -3.80
C GLY A 228 5.85 5.01 -3.68
N GLY A 229 5.36 3.79 -3.86
CA GLY A 229 6.16 2.58 -4.07
C GLY A 229 7.13 2.71 -5.25
N GLN A 230 8.29 2.05 -5.16
CA GLN A 230 9.31 2.07 -6.21
C GLN A 230 9.86 0.65 -6.40
N LEU A 231 9.82 0.15 -7.63
CA LEU A 231 10.48 -1.09 -8.03
C LEU A 231 11.31 -0.82 -9.31
N PRO A 232 12.66 -0.93 -9.24
CA PRO A 232 13.52 -0.79 -10.41
C PRO A 232 13.17 -1.78 -11.53
N GLY A 233 13.26 -1.36 -12.80
CA GLY A 233 12.87 -2.17 -13.96
C GLY A 233 13.61 -3.51 -14.06
N PHE A 234 14.90 -3.54 -13.70
CA PHE A 234 15.71 -4.76 -13.63
C PHE A 234 15.32 -5.72 -12.48
N LYS A 235 14.29 -5.40 -11.68
CA LYS A 235 13.63 -6.34 -10.76
C LYS A 235 12.24 -6.76 -11.25
N VAL A 236 11.78 -6.24 -12.39
CA VAL A 236 10.46 -6.55 -12.97
C VAL A 236 10.62 -7.69 -13.97
N TYR A 237 11.01 -8.85 -13.46
CA TYR A 237 11.08 -10.09 -14.25
C TYR A 237 9.68 -10.53 -14.71
N PRO A 238 9.56 -11.41 -15.73
CA PRO A 238 8.28 -11.85 -16.26
C PRO A 238 7.27 -12.33 -15.19
N TRP A 239 7.72 -13.06 -14.17
CA TRP A 239 6.86 -13.49 -13.06
C TRP A 239 6.40 -12.35 -12.16
N VAL A 240 7.22 -11.30 -11.96
CA VAL A 240 6.82 -10.11 -11.19
C VAL A 240 5.83 -9.28 -12.00
N ALA A 241 6.12 -9.08 -13.29
CA ALA A 241 5.25 -8.37 -14.22
C ALA A 241 3.87 -9.01 -14.31
N LYS A 242 3.81 -10.35 -14.38
CA LYS A 242 2.57 -11.13 -14.37
C LYS A 242 1.70 -10.84 -13.14
N VAL A 243 2.27 -10.92 -11.94
CA VAL A 243 1.52 -10.69 -10.68
C VAL A 243 1.05 -9.24 -10.55
N ARG A 244 1.79 -8.29 -11.15
CA ARG A 244 1.46 -6.85 -11.10
C ARG A 244 0.54 -6.38 -12.23
N HIS A 245 0.27 -7.22 -13.23
CA HIS A 245 -0.36 -6.82 -14.49
C HIS A 245 0.37 -5.63 -15.13
N SER A 246 1.69 -5.79 -15.28
CA SER A 246 2.59 -4.80 -15.87
C SER A 246 3.48 -5.43 -16.94
N THR A 247 4.33 -4.63 -17.57
CA THR A 247 5.29 -5.07 -18.58
C THR A 247 6.63 -5.50 -17.94
N PRO A 248 7.24 -6.62 -18.36
CA PRO A 248 8.59 -7.00 -17.95
C PRO A 248 9.64 -5.92 -18.26
N GLY A 249 10.64 -5.76 -17.38
CA GLY A 249 11.77 -4.84 -17.56
C GLY A 249 11.45 -3.35 -17.36
N VAL A 250 10.17 -2.97 -17.27
CA VAL A 250 9.73 -1.57 -17.12
C VAL A 250 9.73 -1.15 -15.66
N GLN A 251 10.30 0.02 -15.36
CA GLN A 251 10.32 0.55 -14.00
C GLN A 251 8.90 0.88 -13.50
N LEU A 252 8.62 0.50 -12.25
CA LEU A 252 7.32 0.75 -11.62
C LEU A 252 7.46 1.79 -10.51
N ILE A 253 7.04 3.01 -10.80
CA ILE A 253 6.90 4.09 -9.82
C ILE A 253 5.41 4.28 -9.57
N SER A 254 4.99 4.10 -8.32
CA SER A 254 3.59 4.32 -7.95
C SER A 254 3.33 5.83 -7.83
N PRO A 255 2.12 6.30 -8.17
CA PRO A 255 1.72 7.66 -7.84
C PRO A 255 1.87 7.90 -6.32
N PRO A 256 2.28 9.09 -5.86
CA PRO A 256 2.28 9.38 -4.43
C PRO A 256 0.88 9.27 -3.79
N PRO A 257 -0.19 9.88 -4.35
CA PRO A 257 -1.52 9.73 -3.77
C PRO A 257 -2.25 8.49 -4.31
N HIS A 258 -3.21 8.02 -3.52
CA HIS A 258 -4.32 7.26 -4.07
C HIS A 258 -5.21 8.21 -4.89
N HIS A 259 -5.43 7.93 -6.18
CA HIS A 259 -6.24 8.82 -7.02
C HIS A 259 -7.74 8.79 -6.68
N ASP A 260 -8.16 7.84 -5.84
CA ASP A 260 -9.50 7.73 -5.27
C ASP A 260 -9.55 8.11 -3.78
N ILE A 261 -8.54 8.86 -3.30
CA ILE A 261 -8.53 9.42 -1.94
C ILE A 261 -7.92 10.83 -1.99
N TYR A 262 -8.77 11.84 -2.16
CA TYR A 262 -8.38 13.26 -2.06
C TYR A 262 -8.90 13.95 -0.81
N SER A 263 -9.72 13.24 -0.04
CA SER A 263 -10.36 13.71 1.17
C SER A 263 -10.69 12.54 2.11
N ILE A 264 -11.23 12.84 3.29
CA ILE A 264 -11.61 11.80 4.26
C ILE A 264 -12.88 11.04 3.82
N GLU A 265 -13.78 11.72 3.11
CA GLU A 265 -14.98 11.12 2.52
C GLU A 265 -14.62 10.17 1.37
N ASP A 266 -13.57 10.44 0.61
CA ASP A 266 -13.05 9.52 -0.40
C ASP A 266 -12.41 8.27 0.24
N LEU A 267 -11.69 8.44 1.35
CA LEU A 267 -11.21 7.30 2.14
C LEU A 267 -12.39 6.45 2.64
N ALA A 268 -13.45 7.09 3.15
CA ALA A 268 -14.67 6.39 3.56
C ALA A 268 -15.32 5.66 2.38
N GLN A 269 -15.29 6.24 1.18
CA GLN A 269 -15.77 5.58 -0.04
C GLN A 269 -14.91 4.36 -0.39
N LEU A 270 -13.58 4.44 -0.34
CA LEU A 270 -12.73 3.26 -0.57
C LEU A 270 -12.91 2.19 0.50
N ILE A 271 -13.08 2.55 1.78
CA ILE A 271 -13.39 1.58 2.85
C ILE A 271 -14.70 0.86 2.52
N TYR A 272 -15.73 1.62 2.12
CA TYR A 272 -17.01 1.07 1.69
C TYR A 272 -16.84 0.14 0.47
N ASP A 273 -16.05 0.55 -0.54
CA ASP A 273 -15.79 -0.26 -1.73
C ASP A 273 -15.13 -1.60 -1.40
N LEU A 274 -14.07 -1.57 -0.59
CA LEU A 274 -13.34 -2.77 -0.18
C LEU A 274 -14.18 -3.69 0.68
N LYS A 275 -15.04 -3.12 1.54
CA LYS A 275 -15.97 -3.91 2.34
C LYS A 275 -17.08 -4.55 1.51
N ASN A 276 -17.51 -3.90 0.42
CA ASN A 276 -18.42 -4.52 -0.55
C ASN A 276 -17.71 -5.60 -1.38
N ALA A 277 -16.42 -5.42 -1.71
CA ALA A 277 -15.62 -6.42 -2.43
C ALA A 277 -15.27 -7.64 -1.58
N ASN A 278 -15.17 -7.48 -0.25
CA ASN A 278 -15.00 -8.57 0.70
C ASN A 278 -15.64 -8.23 2.05
N ASP A 279 -16.89 -8.64 2.21
CA ASP A 279 -17.69 -8.42 3.42
C ASP A 279 -17.14 -9.13 4.67
N ARG A 280 -16.28 -10.14 4.48
CA ARG A 280 -15.64 -10.93 5.53
C ARG A 280 -14.34 -10.31 6.04
N ALA A 281 -13.67 -9.46 5.26
CA ALA A 281 -12.38 -8.91 5.62
C ALA A 281 -12.50 -7.67 6.52
N ARG A 282 -11.53 -7.46 7.42
CA ARG A 282 -11.38 -6.18 8.14
C ARG A 282 -10.66 -5.16 7.25
N ILE A 283 -11.00 -3.88 7.38
CA ILE A 283 -10.34 -2.82 6.64
C ILE A 283 -9.29 -2.12 7.52
N HIS A 284 -8.03 -2.22 7.11
CA HIS A 284 -6.88 -1.56 7.74
C HIS A 284 -6.55 -0.26 6.99
N VAL A 285 -6.20 0.79 7.71
CA VAL A 285 -5.60 2.01 7.14
C VAL A 285 -4.21 2.22 7.73
N LYS A 286 -3.19 2.17 6.87
CA LYS A 286 -1.78 2.35 7.25
C LYS A 286 -1.37 3.81 7.10
N LEU A 287 -1.11 4.45 8.24
CA LEU A 287 -0.61 5.82 8.38
C LEU A 287 0.85 5.81 8.84
N VAL A 288 1.51 6.97 8.77
CA VAL A 288 2.84 7.19 9.36
C VAL A 288 2.71 8.17 10.50
N ALA A 289 3.49 7.96 11.56
CA ALA A 289 3.57 8.87 12.68
C ALA A 289 4.12 10.23 12.22
N GLU A 290 3.38 11.27 12.51
CA GLU A 290 3.74 12.69 12.42
C GLU A 290 2.80 13.47 13.35
N VAL A 291 3.12 14.72 13.66
CA VAL A 291 2.20 15.60 14.38
C VAL A 291 0.82 15.67 13.69
N GLY A 292 -0.26 15.44 14.43
CA GLY A 292 -1.62 15.51 13.91
C GLY A 292 -2.19 14.15 13.45
N VAL A 293 -1.39 13.09 13.44
CA VAL A 293 -1.83 11.74 13.05
C VAL A 293 -3.01 11.23 13.89
N GLY A 294 -3.13 11.65 15.16
CA GLY A 294 -4.26 11.24 16.00
C GLY A 294 -5.58 11.82 15.51
N THR A 295 -5.56 13.05 14.96
CA THR A 295 -6.74 13.67 14.35
C THR A 295 -7.15 12.92 13.08
N VAL A 296 -6.17 12.55 12.25
CA VAL A 296 -6.41 11.72 11.05
C VAL A 296 -6.97 10.36 11.45
N ALA A 297 -6.44 9.72 12.48
CA ALA A 297 -6.93 8.44 13.00
C ALA A 297 -8.39 8.51 13.49
N ALA A 298 -8.81 9.63 14.09
CA ALA A 298 -10.21 9.85 14.43
C ALA A 298 -11.10 9.94 13.19
N GLY A 299 -10.64 10.62 12.13
CA GLY A 299 -11.29 10.62 10.81
C GLY A 299 -11.41 9.21 10.24
N VAL A 300 -10.32 8.43 10.28
CA VAL A 300 -10.27 7.02 9.84
C VAL A 300 -11.29 6.14 10.58
N ALA A 301 -11.41 6.31 11.90
CA ALA A 301 -12.39 5.58 12.69
C ALA A 301 -13.84 5.96 12.33
N LYS A 302 -14.11 7.24 12.05
CA LYS A 302 -15.41 7.73 11.57
C LYS A 302 -15.71 7.30 10.12
N ALA A 303 -14.67 7.07 9.33
CA ALA A 303 -14.76 6.49 8.00
C ALA A 303 -14.98 4.96 8.02
N HIS A 304 -15.23 4.38 9.19
CA HIS A 304 -15.54 2.96 9.41
C HIS A 304 -14.38 1.98 9.24
N ALA A 305 -13.12 2.41 9.28
CA ALA A 305 -12.00 1.47 9.31
C ALA A 305 -12.05 0.59 10.57
N ASP A 306 -11.72 -0.69 10.42
CA ASP A 306 -11.67 -1.65 11.53
C ASP A 306 -10.33 -1.59 12.27
N VAL A 307 -9.25 -1.22 11.57
CA VAL A 307 -7.89 -1.11 12.10
C VAL A 307 -7.19 0.14 11.59
N VAL A 308 -6.50 0.87 12.46
CA VAL A 308 -5.54 1.92 12.08
C VAL A 308 -4.14 1.46 12.46
N LEU A 309 -3.22 1.47 11.49
CA LEU A 309 -1.80 1.16 11.70
C LEU A 309 -0.99 2.46 11.72
N ILE A 310 -0.24 2.68 12.80
CA ILE A 310 0.73 3.78 12.91
C ILE A 310 2.13 3.25 12.66
N SER A 311 2.76 3.67 11.57
CA SER A 311 4.15 3.32 11.25
C SER A 311 5.14 4.36 11.74
N GLY A 312 6.22 3.93 12.38
CA GLY A 312 7.36 4.79 12.71
C GLY A 312 8.22 5.13 11.50
N HIS A 313 8.91 6.28 11.54
CA HIS A 313 9.87 6.73 10.52
C HIS A 313 11.00 5.72 10.24
N ASP A 314 11.30 4.86 11.23
CA ASP A 314 12.40 3.91 11.21
C ASP A 314 12.10 2.64 10.38
N GLY A 315 10.90 2.52 9.81
CA GLY A 315 10.47 1.41 8.96
C GLY A 315 11.43 1.11 7.79
N GLY A 316 11.55 -0.17 7.43
CA GLY A 316 12.40 -0.62 6.32
C GLY A 316 11.82 -0.31 4.94
N THR A 317 12.68 -0.33 3.91
CA THR A 317 12.27 -0.21 2.51
C THR A 317 13.23 -0.96 1.58
N GLY A 318 12.71 -1.48 0.46
CA GLY A 318 13.53 -2.07 -0.60
C GLY A 318 14.18 -1.02 -1.51
N ALA A 319 13.51 0.11 -1.71
CA ALA A 319 13.98 1.24 -2.53
C ALA A 319 13.28 2.54 -2.09
N SER A 320 14.07 3.57 -1.81
CA SER A 320 13.59 4.91 -1.41
C SER A 320 14.73 5.92 -1.56
N PRO A 321 14.43 7.21 -1.81
CA PRO A 321 15.40 8.27 -1.65
C PRO A 321 16.02 8.28 -0.24
N LEU A 322 17.33 8.50 -0.16
CA LEU A 322 18.04 8.56 1.12
C LEU A 322 17.53 9.69 2.02
N THR A 323 17.13 10.81 1.42
CA THR A 323 16.54 11.96 2.11
C THR A 323 15.29 11.56 2.88
N SER A 324 14.38 10.83 2.25
CA SER A 324 13.11 10.40 2.84
C SER A 324 13.32 9.41 3.98
N ILE A 325 14.28 8.49 3.86
CA ILE A 325 14.65 7.55 4.92
C ILE A 325 15.15 8.27 6.18
N LYS A 326 15.83 9.42 6.03
CA LYS A 326 16.48 10.13 7.12
C LYS A 326 15.67 11.30 7.69
N HIS A 327 14.80 11.91 6.89
CA HIS A 327 14.23 13.22 7.20
C HIS A 327 12.70 13.29 7.10
N ALA A 328 12.01 12.18 6.87
CA ALA A 328 10.55 12.17 6.81
C ALA A 328 9.92 11.17 7.81
N GLY A 329 8.82 11.59 8.44
CA GLY A 329 8.13 10.84 9.49
C GLY A 329 8.70 11.09 10.89
N ALA A 330 7.98 10.61 11.91
CA ALA A 330 8.32 10.70 13.32
C ALA A 330 8.39 9.31 14.00
N PRO A 331 8.96 9.22 15.22
CA PRO A 331 8.90 8.01 16.04
C PRO A 331 7.47 7.54 16.29
N TRP A 332 7.25 6.22 16.19
CA TRP A 332 5.93 5.65 16.41
C TRP A 332 5.43 5.84 17.84
N GLU A 333 6.32 5.98 18.82
CA GLU A 333 5.96 6.24 20.22
C GLU A 333 5.11 7.51 20.34
N LEU A 334 5.46 8.57 19.58
CA LEU A 334 4.73 9.83 19.56
C LEU A 334 3.38 9.69 18.84
N GLY A 335 3.40 9.12 17.63
CA GLY A 335 2.19 8.96 16.83
C GLY A 335 1.16 8.01 17.47
N LEU A 336 1.64 6.94 18.11
CA LEU A 336 0.80 5.96 18.80
C LEU A 336 0.13 6.56 20.02
N ALA A 337 0.88 7.27 20.86
CA ALA A 337 0.33 7.93 22.04
C ALA A 337 -0.71 9.00 21.65
N GLU A 338 -0.42 9.82 20.65
CA GLU A 338 -1.37 10.81 20.12
C GLU A 338 -2.64 10.14 19.60
N THR A 339 -2.50 9.05 18.82
CA THR A 339 -3.63 8.29 18.29
C THR A 339 -4.50 7.70 19.41
N GLN A 340 -3.88 7.08 20.41
CA GLN A 340 -4.59 6.53 21.57
C GLN A 340 -5.39 7.62 22.29
N GLN A 341 -4.74 8.74 22.61
CA GLN A 341 -5.35 9.84 23.35
C GLN A 341 -6.51 10.46 22.56
N VAL A 342 -6.32 10.79 21.29
CA VAL A 342 -7.35 11.43 20.47
C VAL A 342 -8.56 10.52 20.25
N LEU A 343 -8.34 9.23 19.99
CA LEU A 343 -9.44 8.28 19.85
C LEU A 343 -10.26 8.14 21.14
N MET A 344 -9.60 8.12 22.30
CA MET A 344 -10.29 8.07 23.60
C MET A 344 -11.07 9.35 23.87
N MET A 345 -10.47 10.53 23.66
CA MET A 345 -11.12 11.83 23.86
C MET A 345 -12.36 12.04 22.98
N ASN A 346 -12.41 11.38 21.81
CA ASN A 346 -13.55 11.45 20.90
C ASN A 346 -14.55 10.28 21.05
N GLY A 347 -14.35 9.36 22.00
CA GLY A 347 -15.23 8.20 22.18
C GLY A 347 -15.22 7.23 20.98
N LEU A 348 -14.12 7.16 20.24
CA LEU A 348 -13.95 6.33 19.03
C LEU A 348 -13.05 5.11 19.26
N ARG A 349 -12.36 5.04 20.41
CA ARG A 349 -11.39 3.97 20.70
C ARG A 349 -12.02 2.58 20.83
N ASP A 350 -13.32 2.52 21.13
CA ASP A 350 -14.10 1.31 21.39
C ASP A 350 -14.27 0.40 20.17
N ARG A 351 -14.20 0.94 18.95
CA ARG A 351 -14.59 0.23 17.72
C ARG A 351 -13.47 0.02 16.71
N ILE A 352 -12.27 0.52 16.99
CA ILE A 352 -11.11 0.43 16.08
C ILE A 352 -9.92 -0.22 16.78
N VAL A 353 -9.28 -1.18 16.13
CA VAL A 353 -8.01 -1.77 16.58
C VAL A 353 -6.87 -0.82 16.22
N VAL A 354 -5.95 -0.57 17.14
CA VAL A 354 -4.73 0.20 16.86
C VAL A 354 -3.56 -0.76 16.67
N GLN A 355 -2.98 -0.79 15.47
CA GLN A 355 -1.76 -1.53 15.16
C GLN A 355 -0.56 -0.57 15.12
N VAL A 356 0.64 -1.06 15.43
CA VAL A 356 1.87 -0.27 15.28
C VAL A 356 2.99 -1.10 14.66
N ASP A 357 3.80 -0.46 13.81
CA ASP A 357 5.05 -1.02 13.28
C ASP A 357 6.15 0.05 13.27
N GLY A 358 7.40 -0.37 13.08
CA GLY A 358 8.56 0.53 13.15
C GLY A 358 9.69 -0.10 13.94
N GLN A 359 10.54 -0.86 13.23
CA GLN A 359 11.71 -1.51 13.80
C GLN A 359 11.49 -2.29 15.11
N MET A 360 10.31 -2.90 15.28
CA MET A 360 10.07 -3.84 16.36
C MET A 360 10.99 -5.06 16.26
N LYS A 361 11.64 -5.39 17.37
CA LYS A 361 12.72 -6.38 17.44
C LYS A 361 12.61 -7.32 18.62
N THR A 362 12.03 -6.86 19.74
CA THR A 362 12.03 -7.58 21.02
C THR A 362 10.64 -7.60 21.65
N GLY A 363 10.44 -8.46 22.65
CA GLY A 363 9.22 -8.46 23.47
C GLY A 363 9.06 -7.16 24.27
N ARG A 364 10.17 -6.49 24.62
CA ARG A 364 10.15 -5.15 25.22
C ARG A 364 9.47 -4.12 24.32
N ASP A 365 9.79 -4.09 23.03
CA ASP A 365 9.16 -3.19 22.06
C ASP A 365 7.63 -3.40 22.05
N VAL A 366 7.19 -4.67 22.02
CA VAL A 366 5.76 -5.04 22.03
C VAL A 366 5.06 -4.56 23.30
N VAL A 367 5.66 -4.78 24.47
CA VAL A 367 5.07 -4.36 25.75
C VAL A 367 4.98 -2.84 25.82
N ILE A 368 6.02 -2.10 25.41
CA ILE A 368 5.95 -0.63 25.37
C ILE A 368 4.82 -0.15 24.45
N ALA A 369 4.73 -0.72 23.24
CA ALA A 369 3.67 -0.40 22.30
C ALA A 369 2.27 -0.72 22.87
N ALA A 370 2.10 -1.85 23.56
CA ALA A 370 0.85 -2.21 24.21
C ALA A 370 0.46 -1.22 25.30
N LEU A 371 1.40 -0.86 26.18
CA LEU A 371 1.18 0.14 27.24
C LEU A 371 0.79 1.51 26.67
N LEU A 372 1.31 1.88 25.50
CA LEU A 372 0.95 3.10 24.77
C LEU A 372 -0.39 3.00 24.01
N GLY A 373 -1.00 1.82 23.90
CA GLY A 373 -2.37 1.65 23.37
C GLY A 373 -2.52 0.73 22.16
N ALA A 374 -1.45 0.11 21.65
CA ALA A 374 -1.53 -0.80 20.52
C ALA A 374 -2.03 -2.20 20.90
N GLU A 375 -2.78 -2.82 19.99
CA GLU A 375 -3.40 -4.14 20.15
C GLU A 375 -2.78 -5.21 19.23
N GLU A 376 -2.20 -4.77 18.11
CA GLU A 376 -1.52 -5.59 17.10
C GLU A 376 -0.15 -4.98 16.75
N PHE A 377 0.83 -5.83 16.36
CA PHE A 377 2.25 -5.46 16.26
C PHE A 377 2.86 -5.96 14.95
N GLY A 378 3.45 -5.04 14.17
CA GLY A 378 4.04 -5.34 12.87
C GLY A 378 5.57 -5.48 12.89
N PHE A 379 6.08 -6.55 12.29
CA PHE A 379 7.51 -6.86 12.21
C PHE A 379 7.96 -7.05 10.76
N ALA A 380 8.87 -6.21 10.27
CA ALA A 380 9.36 -6.32 8.89
C ALA A 380 10.81 -6.79 8.84
N THR A 381 11.76 -5.94 9.26
CA THR A 381 13.19 -6.21 9.12
C THR A 381 13.68 -7.38 9.95
N ALA A 382 13.18 -7.56 11.19
CA ALA A 382 13.63 -8.66 12.06
C ALA A 382 13.30 -10.05 11.45
N PRO A 383 12.06 -10.33 10.98
CA PRO A 383 11.77 -11.55 10.23
C PRO A 383 12.66 -11.76 8.99
N LEU A 384 13.00 -10.70 8.24
CA LEU A 384 13.95 -10.84 7.12
C LEU A 384 15.37 -11.18 7.58
N VAL A 385 15.83 -10.62 8.70
CA VAL A 385 17.13 -10.98 9.31
C VAL A 385 17.13 -12.44 9.74
N VAL A 386 16.05 -12.89 10.37
CA VAL A 386 15.82 -14.30 10.75
C VAL A 386 15.85 -15.22 9.53
N SER A 387 15.25 -14.81 8.41
CA SER A 387 15.30 -15.54 7.15
C SER A 387 16.68 -15.51 6.45
N GLY A 388 17.63 -14.70 6.93
CA GLY A 388 19.02 -14.70 6.44
C GLY A 388 19.60 -13.33 6.06
N CYS A 389 18.84 -12.23 6.18
CA CYS A 389 19.35 -10.90 5.82
C CYS A 389 20.55 -10.50 6.67
N VAL A 390 21.63 -10.08 6.01
CA VAL A 390 22.89 -9.64 6.62
C VAL A 390 23.03 -8.10 6.66
N MET A 391 21.95 -7.36 6.40
CA MET A 391 21.89 -5.89 6.46
C MET A 391 22.91 -5.15 5.56
N MET A 392 23.19 -5.70 4.38
CA MET A 392 24.11 -5.10 3.39
C MET A 392 23.55 -3.84 2.70
N ARG A 393 22.22 -3.62 2.75
CA ARG A 393 21.51 -2.45 2.19
C ARG A 393 21.59 -2.26 0.66
N VAL A 394 21.79 -3.35 -0.09
CA VAL A 394 21.79 -3.38 -1.56
C VAL A 394 20.45 -3.84 -2.18
N CYS A 395 19.35 -3.73 -1.42
CA CYS A 395 18.03 -4.26 -1.79
C CYS A 395 17.50 -3.74 -3.14
N HIS A 396 17.81 -2.49 -3.45
CA HIS A 396 17.40 -1.80 -4.66
C HIS A 396 18.22 -2.19 -5.89
N LEU A 397 19.42 -2.77 -5.71
CA LEU A 397 20.35 -3.10 -6.79
C LEU A 397 20.14 -4.48 -7.40
N ASN A 398 19.19 -5.27 -6.88
CA ASN A 398 18.97 -6.67 -7.27
C ASN A 398 20.15 -7.62 -6.94
N THR A 399 21.16 -7.17 -6.20
CA THR A 399 22.39 -7.93 -5.90
C THR A 399 22.40 -8.53 -4.48
N CYS A 400 21.23 -8.89 -3.94
CA CYS A 400 21.16 -9.44 -2.59
C CYS A 400 21.96 -10.76 -2.47
N PRO A 401 22.99 -10.83 -1.61
CA PRO A 401 23.91 -11.97 -1.58
C PRO A 401 23.29 -13.26 -1.00
N VAL A 402 22.12 -13.14 -0.38
CA VAL A 402 21.44 -14.22 0.38
C VAL A 402 20.05 -14.53 -0.18
N GLY A 403 19.74 -14.10 -1.40
CA GLY A 403 18.50 -14.47 -2.09
C GLY A 403 17.22 -13.87 -1.51
N ILE A 404 17.29 -12.82 -0.69
CA ILE A 404 16.10 -12.18 -0.08
C ILE A 404 15.57 -11.04 -0.92
N ALA A 405 16.35 -9.99 -1.15
CA ALA A 405 15.89 -8.76 -1.82
C ALA A 405 16.33 -8.71 -3.29
N THR A 406 16.14 -9.81 -4.02
CA THR A 406 16.56 -9.99 -5.40
C THR A 406 15.55 -10.83 -6.18
N GLN A 407 15.45 -10.59 -7.47
CA GLN A 407 14.73 -11.40 -8.45
C GLN A 407 15.70 -12.16 -9.37
N ASP A 408 17.01 -11.93 -9.27
CA ASP A 408 18.01 -12.69 -10.00
C ASP A 408 17.91 -14.19 -9.65
N PRO A 409 17.70 -15.08 -10.65
CA PRO A 409 17.53 -16.52 -10.39
C PRO A 409 18.72 -17.18 -9.69
N GLU A 410 19.96 -16.79 -10.01
CA GLU A 410 21.17 -17.36 -9.41
C GLU A 410 21.35 -16.91 -7.96
N LEU A 411 21.03 -15.65 -7.66
CA LEU A 411 21.07 -15.13 -6.30
C LEU A 411 19.93 -15.68 -5.44
N ARG A 412 18.74 -15.91 -6.02
CA ARG A 412 17.60 -16.55 -5.32
C ARG A 412 17.92 -17.95 -4.82
N LYS A 413 18.71 -18.74 -5.56
CA LYS A 413 19.20 -20.07 -5.11
C LYS A 413 19.99 -20.03 -3.79
N LYS A 414 20.51 -18.87 -3.40
CA LYS A 414 21.25 -18.68 -2.14
C LYS A 414 20.33 -18.47 -0.93
N PHE A 415 19.01 -18.40 -1.13
CA PHE A 415 18.06 -18.29 -0.03
C PHE A 415 18.04 -19.57 0.81
N THR A 416 18.28 -19.42 2.11
CA THR A 416 18.35 -20.55 3.08
C THR A 416 17.39 -20.38 4.25
N GLY A 417 16.52 -19.36 4.19
CA GLY A 417 15.49 -19.14 5.20
C GLY A 417 14.46 -20.28 5.20
N LYS A 418 13.91 -20.56 6.37
CA LYS A 418 12.86 -21.57 6.55
C LYS A 418 11.74 -21.04 7.43
N PRO A 419 10.48 -21.50 7.26
CA PRO A 419 9.37 -21.08 8.10
C PRO A 419 9.66 -21.26 9.59
N GLU A 420 10.29 -22.37 9.97
CA GLU A 420 10.56 -22.72 11.38
C GLU A 420 11.43 -21.67 12.08
N PHE A 421 12.34 -21.00 11.35
CA PHE A 421 13.16 -19.94 11.93
C PHE A 421 12.31 -18.72 12.31
N VAL A 422 11.36 -18.37 11.44
CA VAL A 422 10.44 -17.26 11.65
C VAL A 422 9.44 -17.59 12.76
N GLU A 423 8.95 -18.83 12.81
CA GLU A 423 8.11 -19.33 13.90
C GLU A 423 8.82 -19.22 15.25
N ASN A 424 10.08 -19.69 15.33
CA ASN A 424 10.90 -19.57 16.54
C ASN A 424 11.04 -18.11 16.99
N PHE A 425 11.31 -17.19 16.06
CA PHE A 425 11.39 -15.76 16.37
C PHE A 425 10.14 -15.23 17.06
N PHE A 426 8.96 -15.47 16.48
CA PHE A 426 7.71 -14.97 17.05
C PHE A 426 7.35 -15.65 18.37
N ARG A 427 7.65 -16.94 18.52
CA ARG A 427 7.49 -17.66 19.80
C ARG A 427 8.41 -17.10 20.88
N PHE A 428 9.66 -16.76 20.55
CA PHE A 428 10.59 -16.14 21.50
C PHE A 428 10.17 -14.73 21.90
N VAL A 429 9.74 -13.91 20.94
CA VAL A 429 9.18 -12.57 21.25
C VAL A 429 7.95 -12.70 22.14
N ALA A 430 7.02 -13.61 21.83
CA ALA A 430 5.83 -13.83 22.65
C ALA A 430 6.18 -14.32 24.07
N GLU A 431 7.15 -15.22 24.21
CA GLU A 431 7.58 -15.72 25.52
C GLU A 431 8.26 -14.61 26.36
N GLU A 432 9.05 -13.73 25.73
CA GLU A 432 9.58 -12.54 26.38
C GLU A 432 8.47 -11.57 26.80
N VAL A 433 7.42 -11.40 25.97
CA VAL A 433 6.23 -10.62 26.32
C VAL A 433 5.53 -11.22 27.55
N ARG A 434 5.34 -12.54 27.62
CA ARG A 434 4.71 -13.21 28.78
C ARG A 434 5.49 -12.96 30.08
N GLN A 435 6.82 -13.05 30.00
CA GLN A 435 7.69 -12.79 31.16
C GLN A 435 7.57 -11.34 31.65
N LEU A 436 7.52 -10.38 30.72
CA LEU A 436 7.32 -8.97 31.06
C LEU A 436 5.90 -8.69 31.60
N MET A 437 4.87 -9.33 31.05
CA MET A 437 3.50 -9.22 31.55
C MET A 437 3.39 -9.72 32.99
N ALA A 438 3.99 -10.87 33.30
CA ALA A 438 4.07 -11.41 34.66
C ALA A 438 4.72 -10.41 35.63
N GLU A 439 5.88 -9.84 35.27
CA GLU A 439 6.57 -8.81 36.08
C GLU A 439 5.75 -7.52 36.28
N LEU A 440 4.94 -7.16 35.29
CA LEU A 440 4.06 -5.99 35.31
C LEU A 440 2.70 -6.26 35.98
N GLY A 441 2.41 -7.52 36.30
CA GLY A 441 1.19 -7.95 37.00
C GLY A 441 -0.04 -8.11 36.11
N PHE A 442 0.12 -8.44 34.82
CA PHE A 442 -0.97 -8.65 33.86
C PHE A 442 -1.08 -10.12 33.46
N ARG A 443 -2.30 -10.65 33.40
CA ARG A 443 -2.58 -12.02 32.91
C ARG A 443 -2.85 -12.05 31.42
N THR A 444 -3.39 -10.97 30.87
CA THR A 444 -3.72 -10.85 29.45
C THR A 444 -3.25 -9.52 28.86
N MET A 445 -2.95 -9.50 27.57
CA MET A 445 -2.61 -8.32 26.78
C MET A 445 -3.74 -7.29 26.86
N ASP A 446 -5.00 -7.75 26.88
CA ASP A 446 -6.19 -6.91 27.00
C ASP A 446 -6.23 -6.09 28.29
N GLU A 447 -5.67 -6.59 29.40
CA GLU A 447 -5.53 -5.85 30.66
C GLU A 447 -4.40 -4.81 30.61
N MET A 448 -3.39 -5.06 29.77
CA MET A 448 -2.18 -4.26 29.66
C MET A 448 -2.32 -3.09 28.67
N ILE A 449 -3.16 -3.23 27.64
CA ILE A 449 -3.32 -2.23 26.58
C ILE A 449 -3.72 -0.85 27.15
N GLY A 450 -2.94 0.18 26.82
CA GLY A 450 -3.16 1.56 27.25
C GLY A 450 -2.82 1.84 28.72
N ARG A 451 -2.11 0.94 29.43
CA ARG A 451 -1.64 1.12 30.81
C ARG A 451 -0.35 1.95 30.91
N VAL A 452 -0.39 3.18 30.40
CA VAL A 452 0.75 4.12 30.42
C VAL A 452 1.30 4.36 31.83
N ASP A 453 0.52 4.13 32.88
CA ASP A 453 0.93 4.19 34.28
C ASP A 453 2.03 3.20 34.67
N ARG A 454 2.31 2.20 33.82
CA ARG A 454 3.40 1.23 33.97
C ARG A 454 4.71 1.63 33.29
N LEU A 455 4.76 2.80 32.67
CA LEU A 455 5.99 3.37 32.10
C LEU A 455 6.58 4.45 33.03
N ASP A 456 7.91 4.46 33.16
CA ASP A 456 8.68 5.46 33.91
C ASP A 456 9.78 6.03 33.01
N VAL A 457 10.02 7.34 33.08
CA VAL A 457 11.02 8.03 32.25
C VAL A 457 12.02 8.85 33.05
N ARG A 458 11.97 8.77 34.38
CA ARG A 458 12.82 9.60 35.25
C ARG A 458 14.31 9.41 34.99
N ARG A 459 14.75 8.20 34.62
CA ARG A 459 16.16 7.92 34.31
C ARG A 459 16.60 8.53 32.98
N ALA A 460 15.72 8.71 32.01
CA ALA A 460 16.01 9.34 30.72
C ALA A 460 16.49 10.79 30.87
N VAL A 461 15.84 11.54 31.77
CA VAL A 461 16.08 12.96 32.02
C VAL A 461 17.47 13.23 32.62
N SER A 462 18.15 12.20 33.15
CA SER A 462 19.49 12.31 33.72
C SER A 462 20.64 12.34 32.71
N HIS A 463 20.44 11.95 31.44
CA HIS A 463 21.49 12.04 30.42
C HIS A 463 21.64 13.48 29.94
N TRP A 464 22.87 14.01 29.82
CA TRP A 464 23.10 15.43 29.54
C TRP A 464 22.46 15.97 28.25
N LYS A 465 22.40 15.17 27.16
CA LYS A 465 21.67 15.52 25.92
C LYS A 465 20.15 15.28 25.97
N ALA A 466 19.68 14.46 26.90
CA ALA A 466 18.25 14.21 27.11
C ALA A 466 17.68 15.13 28.22
N LYS A 467 18.55 15.85 28.91
CA LYS A 467 18.20 16.90 29.87
C LYS A 467 17.48 18.00 29.09
N GLY A 468 16.19 18.19 29.35
CA GLY A 468 15.31 19.09 28.60
C GLY A 468 14.23 18.39 27.78
N LEU A 469 14.26 17.05 27.66
CA LEU A 469 13.13 16.31 27.08
C LEU A 469 11.97 16.25 28.07
N ASP A 470 10.78 16.65 27.60
CA ASP A 470 9.50 16.44 28.28
C ASP A 470 8.73 15.31 27.59
N LEU A 471 8.75 14.13 28.21
CA LEU A 471 8.04 12.94 27.73
C LEU A 471 6.63 12.83 28.31
N SER A 472 6.18 13.80 29.11
CA SER A 472 4.84 13.81 29.68
C SER A 472 3.72 13.73 28.64
N PRO A 473 3.83 14.33 27.42
CA PRO A 473 2.78 14.20 26.41
C PRO A 473 2.54 12.75 25.93
N ILE A 474 3.52 11.86 26.09
CA ILE A 474 3.41 10.44 25.74
C ILE A 474 2.78 9.64 26.89
N LEU A 475 3.10 10.00 28.14
CA LEU A 475 2.83 9.18 29.32
C LEU A 475 1.61 9.62 30.12
N GLN A 476 1.08 10.81 29.85
CA GLN A 476 -0.12 11.27 30.53
C GLN A 476 -1.35 10.51 29.98
N PRO A 477 -2.14 9.88 30.87
CA PRO A 477 -3.43 9.35 30.44
C PRO A 477 -4.31 10.52 29.96
N PRO A 478 -5.11 10.33 28.90
CA PRO A 478 -6.01 11.38 28.42
C PRO A 478 -7.04 11.73 29.52
N PRO A 479 -7.46 13.00 29.63
CA PRO A 479 -8.40 13.46 30.66
C PRO A 479 -9.84 13.02 30.33
N VAL A 480 -10.09 11.72 30.35
CA VAL A 480 -11.39 11.10 30.09
C VAL A 480 -11.83 10.24 31.26
N ASP A 481 -13.13 9.93 31.33
CA ASP A 481 -13.65 9.03 32.36
C ASP A 481 -12.95 7.66 32.30
N PRO A 482 -12.57 7.05 33.44
CA PRO A 482 -11.98 5.71 33.48
C PRO A 482 -12.81 4.62 32.78
N SER A 483 -14.12 4.81 32.60
CA SER A 483 -15.00 3.90 31.88
C SER A 483 -14.80 3.92 30.37
N VAL A 484 -14.14 4.95 29.81
CA VAL A 484 -13.87 5.04 28.37
C VAL A 484 -12.95 3.89 27.95
N PRO A 485 -13.35 3.05 26.97
CA PRO A 485 -12.53 1.93 26.52
C PRO A 485 -11.15 2.39 26.03
N ARG A 486 -10.11 1.69 26.50
CA ARG A 486 -8.71 1.91 26.07
C ARG A 486 -8.32 1.06 24.86
N ARG A 487 -9.18 0.13 24.49
CA ARG A 487 -9.00 -0.85 23.43
C ARG A 487 -10.31 -1.06 22.68
N ARG A 488 -10.23 -1.80 21.58
CA ARG A 488 -11.42 -2.20 20.84
C ARG A 488 -12.23 -3.18 21.68
N VAL A 489 -13.52 -2.88 21.88
CA VAL A 489 -14.52 -3.72 22.57
C VAL A 489 -15.76 -4.00 21.72
N THR A 490 -15.98 -3.26 20.63
CA THR A 490 -17.09 -3.48 19.68
C THR A 490 -16.60 -3.48 18.22
N VAL A 491 -17.46 -3.91 17.30
CA VAL A 491 -17.21 -3.91 15.84
C VAL A 491 -17.69 -2.61 15.18
N GLN A 492 -17.12 -2.25 14.03
CA GLN A 492 -17.68 -1.23 13.15
C GLN A 492 -18.97 -1.73 12.48
N ASN A 493 -19.96 -0.84 12.35
CA ASN A 493 -21.09 -1.05 11.45
C ASN A 493 -20.77 -0.41 10.10
N HIS A 494 -20.66 -1.23 9.06
CA HIS A 494 -20.31 -0.81 7.70
C HIS A 494 -21.53 -0.49 6.82
N GLY A 495 -22.76 -0.62 7.33
CA GLY A 495 -23.99 -0.25 6.60
C GLY A 495 -24.35 -1.14 5.40
N LEU A 496 -23.70 -2.31 5.24
CA LEU A 496 -23.85 -3.19 4.07
C LEU A 496 -25.24 -3.83 3.92
N GLU A 497 -26.09 -3.76 4.94
CA GLU A 497 -27.46 -4.27 4.88
C GLU A 497 -28.33 -3.45 3.90
N GLN A 498 -27.99 -2.18 3.70
CA GLN A 498 -28.72 -1.25 2.83
C GLN A 498 -28.19 -1.23 1.38
N ALA A 499 -27.10 -1.97 1.10
CA ALA A 499 -26.50 -2.02 -0.23
C ALA A 499 -27.46 -2.66 -1.24
N LEU A 500 -27.59 -2.03 -2.43
CA LEU A 500 -28.45 -2.54 -3.50
C LEU A 500 -28.08 -3.97 -3.91
N ASP A 501 -26.79 -4.30 -3.84
CA ASP A 501 -26.29 -5.64 -4.15
C ASP A 501 -26.87 -6.76 -3.29
N ARG A 502 -27.38 -6.49 -2.08
CA ARG A 502 -28.11 -7.50 -1.30
C ARG A 502 -29.33 -8.01 -2.06
N ARG A 503 -30.00 -7.13 -2.79
CA ARG A 503 -31.10 -7.49 -3.69
C ARG A 503 -30.56 -8.22 -4.93
N LEU A 504 -29.50 -7.70 -5.55
CA LEU A 504 -28.91 -8.30 -6.75
C LEU A 504 -28.46 -9.75 -6.51
N ILE A 505 -27.79 -10.03 -5.38
CA ILE A 505 -27.36 -11.38 -5.00
C ILE A 505 -28.56 -12.34 -4.91
N ARG A 506 -29.68 -11.90 -4.31
CA ARG A 506 -30.90 -12.71 -4.22
C ARG A 506 -31.52 -12.98 -5.58
N GLU A 507 -31.64 -11.96 -6.43
CA GLU A 507 -32.26 -12.11 -7.75
C GLU A 507 -31.36 -12.87 -8.75
N CYS A 508 -30.03 -12.82 -8.56
CA CYS A 508 -29.05 -13.53 -9.37
C CYS A 508 -28.65 -14.90 -8.81
N ALA A 509 -29.33 -15.43 -7.79
CA ALA A 509 -29.05 -16.77 -7.24
C ALA A 509 -28.99 -17.87 -8.33
N PRO A 510 -29.86 -17.91 -9.37
CA PRO A 510 -29.73 -18.87 -10.46
C PRO A 510 -28.37 -18.86 -11.17
N ALA A 511 -27.81 -17.67 -11.42
CA ALA A 511 -26.49 -17.52 -12.02
C ALA A 511 -25.37 -17.96 -11.07
N LEU A 512 -25.49 -17.59 -9.78
CA LEU A 512 -24.48 -17.92 -8.76
C LEU A 512 -24.44 -19.41 -8.42
N GLU A 513 -25.56 -20.12 -8.48
CA GLU A 513 -25.66 -21.52 -8.08
C GLU A 513 -25.49 -22.48 -9.26
N ARG A 514 -26.00 -22.10 -10.43
CA ARG A 514 -26.12 -23.01 -11.59
C ARG A 514 -25.50 -22.46 -12.87
N GLY A 515 -24.96 -21.25 -12.87
CA GLY A 515 -24.41 -20.61 -14.08
C GLY A 515 -25.47 -20.26 -15.13
N GLU A 516 -26.73 -20.13 -14.72
CA GLU A 516 -27.83 -19.74 -15.62
C GLU A 516 -27.76 -18.26 -16.00
N ARG A 517 -28.22 -17.93 -17.22
CA ARG A 517 -28.29 -16.54 -17.65
C ARG A 517 -29.40 -15.79 -16.91
N VAL A 518 -29.08 -14.63 -16.36
CA VAL A 518 -30.01 -13.74 -15.64
C VAL A 518 -29.95 -12.35 -16.27
N SER A 519 -31.11 -11.78 -16.57
CA SER A 519 -31.24 -10.40 -17.06
C SER A 519 -32.28 -9.64 -16.25
N LEU A 520 -31.92 -8.46 -15.74
CA LEU A 520 -32.75 -7.64 -14.86
C LEU A 520 -32.68 -6.17 -15.27
N ARG A 521 -33.77 -5.42 -15.04
CA ARG A 521 -33.82 -3.97 -15.22
C ARG A 521 -34.30 -3.29 -13.93
N LEU A 522 -33.55 -2.32 -13.43
CA LEU A 522 -33.72 -1.76 -12.09
C LEU A 522 -33.52 -0.23 -12.06
N PRO A 523 -34.24 0.52 -11.22
CA PRO A 523 -33.93 1.93 -11.01
C PRO A 523 -32.63 2.09 -10.18
N ILE A 524 -31.89 3.17 -10.42
CA ILE A 524 -30.70 3.55 -9.64
C ILE A 524 -30.70 5.04 -9.27
N ARG A 525 -30.13 5.37 -8.12
CA ARG A 525 -29.96 6.74 -7.63
C ARG A 525 -28.54 6.95 -7.10
N ASN A 526 -28.10 8.20 -7.01
CA ASN A 526 -26.73 8.55 -6.60
C ASN A 526 -26.34 8.07 -5.19
N VAL A 527 -27.32 7.74 -4.34
CA VAL A 527 -27.11 7.11 -3.02
C VAL A 527 -26.71 5.64 -3.12
N ASN A 528 -26.98 4.98 -4.26
CA ASN A 528 -26.57 3.61 -4.56
C ASN A 528 -25.12 3.62 -5.03
N ARG A 529 -24.21 3.44 -4.07
CA ARG A 529 -22.76 3.42 -4.28
C ARG A 529 -22.27 1.99 -4.42
N THR A 530 -21.19 1.81 -5.19
CA THR A 530 -20.47 0.53 -5.28
C THR A 530 -21.34 -0.62 -5.80
N VAL A 531 -22.25 -0.30 -6.74
CA VAL A 531 -23.22 -1.27 -7.26
C VAL A 531 -22.53 -2.30 -8.15
N GLY A 532 -22.88 -3.58 -7.91
CA GLY A 532 -22.37 -4.75 -8.63
C GLY A 532 -21.16 -5.41 -7.97
N THR A 533 -20.51 -4.75 -7.01
CA THR A 533 -19.28 -5.21 -6.39
C THR A 533 -19.48 -6.38 -5.43
N MET A 534 -20.53 -6.38 -4.58
CA MET A 534 -20.77 -7.53 -3.70
C MET A 534 -21.23 -8.73 -4.52
N LEU A 535 -22.08 -8.52 -5.53
CA LEU A 535 -22.46 -9.58 -6.46
C LEU A 535 -21.22 -10.15 -7.17
N GLY A 536 -20.32 -9.27 -7.63
CA GLY A 536 -19.04 -9.66 -8.21
C GLY A 536 -18.18 -10.49 -7.26
N SER A 537 -18.10 -10.11 -5.99
CA SER A 537 -17.36 -10.88 -4.99
C SER A 537 -17.93 -12.30 -4.83
N GLU A 538 -19.25 -12.45 -4.88
CA GLU A 538 -19.92 -13.76 -4.78
C GLU A 538 -19.66 -14.63 -6.02
N VAL A 539 -19.58 -14.04 -7.22
CA VAL A 539 -19.13 -14.74 -8.43
C VAL A 539 -17.68 -15.21 -8.24
N THR A 540 -16.78 -14.30 -7.86
CA THR A 540 -15.36 -14.63 -7.72
C THR A 540 -15.09 -15.67 -6.62
N ARG A 541 -15.81 -15.64 -5.49
CA ARG A 541 -15.66 -16.66 -4.44
C ARG A 541 -16.04 -18.07 -4.92
N ARG A 542 -16.96 -18.19 -5.87
CA ARG A 542 -17.43 -19.49 -6.40
C ARG A 542 -16.61 -19.97 -7.58
N TYR A 543 -16.22 -19.04 -8.46
CA TYR A 543 -15.64 -19.36 -9.78
C TYR A 543 -14.19 -18.88 -9.96
N GLY A 544 -13.58 -18.28 -8.93
CA GLY A 544 -12.24 -17.73 -8.98
C GLY A 544 -12.09 -16.61 -10.01
N GLY A 545 -10.86 -16.39 -10.48
CA GLY A 545 -10.53 -15.41 -11.51
C GLY A 545 -11.12 -15.72 -12.90
N ALA A 546 -11.50 -16.98 -13.16
CA ALA A 546 -12.14 -17.37 -14.42
C ALA A 546 -13.55 -16.77 -14.56
N GLY A 547 -14.24 -16.55 -13.44
CA GLY A 547 -15.59 -15.99 -13.40
C GLY A 547 -16.62 -16.85 -14.12
N LEU A 548 -17.65 -16.21 -14.65
CA LEU A 548 -18.69 -16.84 -15.46
C LEU A 548 -18.50 -16.51 -16.95
N PRO A 549 -19.11 -17.26 -17.87
CA PRO A 549 -19.18 -16.86 -19.29
C PRO A 549 -19.74 -15.44 -19.44
N ASP A 550 -19.27 -14.71 -20.46
CA ASP A 550 -19.68 -13.33 -20.68
C ASP A 550 -21.21 -13.21 -20.84
N HIS A 551 -21.79 -12.15 -20.28
CA HIS A 551 -23.24 -11.89 -20.24
C HIS A 551 -24.08 -12.94 -19.49
N THR A 552 -23.48 -13.75 -18.62
CA THR A 552 -24.26 -14.64 -17.73
C THR A 552 -25.17 -13.82 -16.81
N ILE A 553 -24.67 -12.71 -16.28
CA ILE A 553 -25.48 -11.76 -15.52
C ILE A 553 -25.49 -10.43 -16.29
N HIS A 554 -26.66 -9.96 -16.71
CA HIS A 554 -26.83 -8.68 -17.39
C HIS A 554 -27.82 -7.81 -16.63
N LEU A 555 -27.32 -6.75 -15.99
CA LEU A 555 -28.11 -5.82 -15.19
C LEU A 555 -28.20 -4.47 -15.89
N GLN A 556 -29.41 -4.06 -16.25
CA GLN A 556 -29.70 -2.74 -16.79
C GLN A 556 -30.22 -1.83 -15.67
N PHE A 557 -29.69 -0.61 -15.61
CA PHE A 557 -30.06 0.40 -14.64
C PHE A 557 -30.58 1.68 -15.32
N ASP A 558 -31.63 2.26 -14.76
CA ASP A 558 -32.18 3.55 -15.20
C ASP A 558 -32.03 4.59 -14.08
N GLY A 559 -31.33 5.69 -14.34
CA GLY A 559 -31.12 6.79 -13.39
C GLY A 559 -29.65 7.17 -13.22
N SER A 560 -29.31 7.77 -12.08
CA SER A 560 -27.94 8.26 -11.81
C SER A 560 -27.24 7.35 -10.81
N ALA A 561 -26.10 6.75 -11.15
CA ALA A 561 -25.36 5.87 -10.26
C ALA A 561 -24.45 6.67 -9.29
N GLY A 562 -24.33 6.22 -8.05
CA GLY A 562 -23.40 6.80 -7.08
C GLY A 562 -21.92 6.49 -7.40
N GLN A 563 -21.04 6.87 -6.49
CA GLN A 563 -19.61 6.57 -6.59
C GLN A 563 -19.35 5.07 -6.76
N SER A 564 -18.30 4.72 -7.51
CA SER A 564 -17.79 3.36 -7.65
C SER A 564 -18.74 2.36 -8.32
N PHE A 565 -19.61 2.83 -9.21
CA PHE A 565 -20.46 1.93 -10.02
C PHE A 565 -19.60 0.92 -10.80
N GLY A 566 -19.87 -0.37 -10.62
CA GLY A 566 -19.13 -1.44 -11.29
C GLY A 566 -17.70 -1.66 -10.78
N ALA A 567 -17.38 -1.22 -9.55
CA ALA A 567 -16.05 -1.45 -8.99
C ALA A 567 -15.76 -2.94 -8.79
N PHE A 568 -14.55 -3.37 -9.17
CA PHE A 568 -14.04 -4.75 -9.02
C PHE A 568 -14.91 -5.85 -9.65
N VAL A 569 -15.79 -5.51 -10.60
CA VAL A 569 -16.70 -6.49 -11.19
C VAL A 569 -15.91 -7.51 -12.04
N PRO A 570 -16.04 -8.82 -11.77
CA PRO A 570 -15.34 -9.88 -12.48
C PRO A 570 -16.01 -10.22 -13.82
N ARG A 571 -15.34 -11.09 -14.58
CA ARG A 571 -15.87 -11.68 -15.81
C ARG A 571 -17.23 -12.36 -15.59
N GLY A 572 -18.13 -12.18 -16.56
CA GLY A 572 -19.46 -12.77 -16.60
C GLY A 572 -20.59 -11.86 -16.15
N ILE A 573 -20.28 -10.68 -15.62
CA ILE A 573 -21.25 -9.64 -15.27
C ILE A 573 -21.16 -8.49 -16.29
N THR A 574 -22.32 -8.09 -16.81
CA THR A 574 -22.53 -6.90 -17.63
C THR A 574 -23.41 -5.92 -16.88
N LEU A 575 -22.92 -4.71 -16.63
CA LEU A 575 -23.69 -3.62 -16.04
C LEU A 575 -23.92 -2.55 -17.10
N GLU A 576 -25.18 -2.27 -17.37
CA GLU A 576 -25.62 -1.29 -18.36
C GLU A 576 -26.38 -0.17 -17.68
N LEU A 577 -26.04 1.08 -17.97
CA LEU A 577 -26.59 2.26 -17.33
C LEU A 577 -27.16 3.23 -18.37
N ALA A 578 -28.48 3.34 -18.39
CA ALA A 578 -29.22 4.37 -19.11
C ALA A 578 -29.39 5.59 -18.19
N GLY A 579 -28.46 6.54 -18.27
CA GLY A 579 -28.34 7.62 -17.29
C GLY A 579 -26.94 8.22 -17.21
N ASP A 580 -26.48 8.47 -15.99
CA ASP A 580 -25.17 9.03 -15.66
C ASP A 580 -24.57 8.34 -14.42
N ALA A 581 -23.25 8.39 -14.25
CA ALA A 581 -22.57 7.91 -13.06
C ALA A 581 -21.64 8.98 -12.47
N ASN A 582 -21.42 8.91 -11.16
CA ASN A 582 -20.43 9.76 -10.51
C ASN A 582 -18.99 9.19 -10.70
N ASP A 583 -18.05 9.58 -9.85
CA ASP A 583 -16.65 9.18 -9.91
C ASP A 583 -16.45 7.66 -9.72
N TYR A 584 -15.25 7.21 -10.12
CA TYR A 584 -14.77 5.83 -9.90
C TYR A 584 -15.55 4.75 -10.68
N PHE A 585 -16.23 5.13 -11.77
CA PHE A 585 -16.86 4.18 -12.68
C PHE A 585 -15.88 3.08 -13.11
N GLY A 586 -16.18 1.82 -12.81
CA GLY A 586 -15.32 0.68 -13.12
C GLY A 586 -13.96 0.68 -12.42
N LYS A 587 -13.84 1.31 -11.25
CA LYS A 587 -12.65 1.23 -10.38
C LYS A 587 -12.22 -0.22 -10.17
N GLY A 588 -10.97 -0.55 -10.50
CA GLY A 588 -10.44 -1.91 -10.37
C GLY A 588 -11.19 -2.98 -11.17
N LEU A 589 -11.83 -2.62 -12.29
CA LEU A 589 -12.57 -3.58 -13.14
C LEU A 589 -11.74 -4.85 -13.40
N SER A 590 -12.37 -6.01 -13.21
CA SER A 590 -11.69 -7.32 -13.08
C SER A 590 -12.25 -8.37 -14.06
N GLY A 591 -12.78 -7.93 -15.20
CA GLY A 591 -13.24 -8.77 -16.31
C GLY A 591 -14.66 -8.47 -16.76
N GLY A 592 -15.42 -7.68 -15.99
CA GLY A 592 -16.79 -7.31 -16.33
C GLY A 592 -16.90 -6.37 -17.52
N ILE A 593 -18.13 -6.19 -18.01
CA ILE A 593 -18.46 -5.25 -19.08
C ILE A 593 -19.32 -4.13 -18.50
N LEU A 594 -18.89 -2.88 -18.66
CA LEU A 594 -19.62 -1.70 -18.20
C LEU A 594 -20.05 -0.84 -19.38
N ILE A 595 -21.31 -0.44 -19.40
CA ILE A 595 -21.90 0.34 -20.49
C ILE A 595 -22.63 1.53 -19.87
N ALA A 596 -22.36 2.75 -20.34
CA ALA A 596 -23.05 3.97 -19.90
C ALA A 596 -23.45 4.82 -21.12
N TYR A 597 -24.74 5.18 -21.18
CA TYR A 597 -25.29 6.03 -22.25
C TYR A 597 -26.47 6.88 -21.75
N PRO A 598 -26.77 8.02 -22.39
CA PRO A 598 -27.88 8.87 -21.98
C PRO A 598 -29.23 8.17 -22.14
N PRO A 599 -30.21 8.43 -21.27
CA PRO A 599 -31.52 7.79 -21.35
C PRO A 599 -32.24 8.16 -22.66
N ALA A 600 -33.14 7.28 -23.10
CA ALA A 600 -33.94 7.52 -24.29
C ALA A 600 -34.73 8.84 -24.17
N GLY A 601 -34.65 9.69 -25.19
CA GLY A 601 -35.29 11.01 -25.21
C GLY A 601 -34.45 12.16 -24.65
N ALA A 602 -33.20 11.91 -24.23
CA ALA A 602 -32.22 12.97 -23.96
C ALA A 602 -32.08 13.90 -25.18
N ARG A 603 -32.11 15.22 -24.93
CA ARG A 603 -32.11 16.25 -26.00
C ARG A 603 -30.75 16.93 -26.20
N PHE A 604 -29.79 16.67 -25.32
CA PHE A 604 -28.43 17.20 -25.43
C PHE A 604 -27.57 16.30 -26.33
N VAL A 605 -26.47 16.84 -26.83
CA VAL A 605 -25.49 16.12 -27.66
C VAL A 605 -24.57 15.31 -26.73
N PRO A 606 -24.61 13.96 -26.74
CA PRO A 606 -23.88 13.13 -25.77
C PRO A 606 -22.38 13.39 -25.75
N GLU A 607 -21.75 13.48 -26.92
CA GLU A 607 -20.31 13.71 -27.10
C GLU A 607 -19.83 15.10 -26.66
N GLN A 608 -20.73 15.96 -26.17
CA GLN A 608 -20.42 17.28 -25.60
C GLN A 608 -20.78 17.40 -24.11
N ASN A 609 -21.28 16.33 -23.49
CA ASN A 609 -21.80 16.36 -22.12
C ASN A 609 -21.17 15.24 -21.27
N VAL A 610 -20.93 15.55 -20.00
CA VAL A 610 -20.37 14.59 -19.04
C VAL A 610 -21.43 13.56 -18.67
N ILE A 611 -21.03 12.28 -18.72
CA ILE A 611 -21.87 11.15 -18.35
C ILE A 611 -21.27 10.31 -17.23
N ILE A 612 -19.94 10.31 -17.07
CA ILE A 612 -19.26 9.69 -15.93
C ILE A 612 -18.26 10.65 -15.28
N GLY A 613 -18.07 10.51 -13.97
CA GLY A 613 -17.17 11.36 -13.19
C GLY A 613 -15.67 11.08 -13.41
N ASN A 614 -14.87 11.48 -12.43
CA ASN A 614 -13.43 11.40 -12.43
C ASN A 614 -12.92 10.00 -12.10
N VAL A 615 -11.66 9.72 -12.42
CA VAL A 615 -10.90 8.56 -11.94
C VAL A 615 -11.59 7.23 -12.32
N ALA A 616 -12.30 7.22 -13.44
CA ALA A 616 -12.90 6.03 -14.01
C ALA A 616 -11.81 5.02 -14.41
N LEU A 617 -12.09 3.73 -14.22
CA LEU A 617 -11.19 2.61 -14.52
C LEU A 617 -9.86 2.63 -13.76
N TYR A 618 -9.82 3.30 -12.59
CA TYR A 618 -8.61 3.38 -11.79
C TYR A 618 -8.08 1.99 -11.42
N GLY A 619 -6.87 1.69 -11.88
CA GLY A 619 -6.18 0.44 -11.56
C GLY A 619 -6.78 -0.81 -12.19
N ALA A 620 -7.67 -0.71 -13.18
CA ALA A 620 -8.38 -1.87 -13.73
C ALA A 620 -7.43 -2.95 -14.29
N THR A 621 -7.76 -4.23 -14.10
CA THR A 621 -6.93 -5.39 -14.50
C THR A 621 -7.73 -6.42 -15.31
N GLY A 622 -8.66 -5.92 -16.14
CA GLY A 622 -9.32 -6.64 -17.23
C GLY A 622 -10.81 -6.30 -17.34
N GLY A 623 -11.42 -6.43 -18.52
CA GLY A 623 -12.83 -6.09 -18.77
C GLY A 623 -13.00 -4.98 -19.81
N GLU A 624 -14.25 -4.64 -20.11
CA GLU A 624 -14.59 -3.67 -21.16
C GLU A 624 -15.46 -2.53 -20.63
N ALA A 625 -15.24 -1.31 -21.13
CA ALA A 625 -16.04 -0.14 -20.79
C ALA A 625 -16.43 0.66 -22.04
N TYR A 626 -17.72 0.94 -22.20
CA TYR A 626 -18.27 1.69 -23.34
C TYR A 626 -19.10 2.88 -22.83
N VAL A 627 -18.61 4.10 -23.11
CA VAL A 627 -19.13 5.34 -22.50
C VAL A 627 -19.54 6.33 -23.59
N ARG A 628 -20.85 6.48 -23.80
CA ARG A 628 -21.41 7.44 -24.77
C ARG A 628 -21.56 8.81 -24.12
N GLY A 629 -20.46 9.55 -24.08
CA GLY A 629 -20.35 10.91 -23.58
C GLY A 629 -18.96 11.20 -23.05
N LEU A 630 -18.82 12.32 -22.33
CA LEU A 630 -17.57 12.74 -21.74
C LEU A 630 -17.35 12.09 -20.36
N ALA A 631 -16.10 11.70 -20.08
CA ALA A 631 -15.63 11.36 -18.74
C ALA A 631 -14.90 12.54 -18.09
N GLY A 632 -14.84 12.55 -16.76
CA GLY A 632 -14.08 13.53 -15.99
C GLY A 632 -12.56 13.41 -16.13
N GLU A 633 -11.84 13.95 -15.17
CA GLU A 633 -10.38 13.90 -15.08
C GLU A 633 -9.88 12.48 -14.77
N ARG A 634 -8.61 12.20 -15.12
CA ARG A 634 -7.91 10.96 -14.77
C ARG A 634 -8.60 9.68 -15.26
N PHE A 635 -9.29 9.77 -16.39
CA PHE A 635 -9.86 8.59 -17.05
C PHE A 635 -8.77 7.56 -17.34
N ALA A 636 -9.00 6.31 -16.95
CA ALA A 636 -8.07 5.19 -17.09
C ALA A 636 -6.71 5.39 -16.40
N VAL A 637 -6.66 6.19 -15.32
CA VAL A 637 -5.46 6.31 -14.50
C VAL A 637 -5.04 4.94 -13.97
N ARG A 638 -3.76 4.59 -14.10
CA ARG A 638 -3.22 3.27 -13.70
C ARG A 638 -3.91 2.07 -14.36
N ASN A 639 -4.59 2.22 -15.51
CA ASN A 639 -5.17 1.07 -16.21
C ASN A 639 -4.08 0.04 -16.54
N SER A 640 -4.34 -1.22 -16.20
CA SER A 640 -3.42 -2.35 -16.29
C SER A 640 -3.96 -3.49 -17.16
N GLY A 641 -5.12 -3.31 -17.82
CA GLY A 641 -5.68 -4.37 -18.67
C GLY A 641 -7.09 -4.17 -19.20
N ALA A 642 -7.81 -3.12 -18.80
CA ALA A 642 -9.14 -2.86 -19.33
C ALA A 642 -9.10 -2.28 -20.75
N VAL A 643 -10.12 -2.60 -21.54
CA VAL A 643 -10.38 -2.03 -22.86
C VAL A 643 -11.51 -1.03 -22.74
N ALA A 644 -11.34 0.18 -23.25
CA ALA A 644 -12.35 1.22 -23.11
C ALA A 644 -12.56 2.06 -24.38
N VAL A 645 -13.81 2.47 -24.62
CA VAL A 645 -14.19 3.45 -25.64
C VAL A 645 -15.00 4.56 -24.99
N VAL A 646 -14.58 5.82 -25.19
CA VAL A 646 -15.21 7.02 -24.62
C VAL A 646 -15.23 8.16 -25.63
N GLU A 647 -16.22 9.04 -25.57
CA GLU A 647 -16.40 10.12 -26.56
C GLU A 647 -15.64 11.42 -26.25
N GLY A 648 -15.00 11.49 -25.08
CA GLY A 648 -14.06 12.54 -24.70
C GLY A 648 -13.76 12.51 -23.21
N ILE A 649 -12.68 13.15 -22.78
CA ILE A 649 -12.17 13.05 -21.40
C ILE A 649 -11.57 14.37 -20.90
N GLY A 650 -11.51 14.53 -19.58
CA GLY A 650 -10.84 15.64 -18.90
C GLY A 650 -9.30 15.55 -18.90
N ASP A 651 -8.67 16.31 -18.00
CA ASP A 651 -7.21 16.35 -17.82
C ASP A 651 -6.67 15.01 -17.29
N HIS A 652 -5.40 14.71 -17.53
CA HIS A 652 -4.69 13.53 -17.01
C HIS A 652 -5.23 12.17 -17.49
N GLY A 653 -5.81 12.12 -18.70
CA GLY A 653 -6.21 10.85 -19.30
C GLY A 653 -5.05 9.87 -19.47
N CYS A 654 -5.28 8.58 -19.19
CA CYS A 654 -4.28 7.51 -19.26
C CYS A 654 -3.02 7.74 -18.40
N GLU A 655 -3.12 8.57 -17.36
CA GLU A 655 -2.01 8.83 -16.43
C GLU A 655 -1.56 7.52 -15.77
N TYR A 656 -0.25 7.25 -15.77
CA TYR A 656 0.35 6.02 -15.25
C TYR A 656 -0.21 4.70 -15.83
N MET A 657 -0.86 4.67 -17.00
CA MET A 657 -1.35 3.42 -17.60
C MET A 657 -0.18 2.46 -17.91
N THR A 658 -0.35 1.18 -17.57
CA THR A 658 0.66 0.09 -17.78
C THR A 658 0.15 -1.07 -18.62
N GLY A 659 -1.12 -1.04 -19.04
CA GLY A 659 -1.72 -2.09 -19.86
C GLY A 659 -3.13 -1.73 -20.29
N GLY A 660 -3.71 -2.53 -21.19
CA GLY A 660 -5.03 -2.29 -21.76
C GLY A 660 -5.02 -1.44 -23.04
N ARG A 661 -6.21 -1.13 -23.55
CA ARG A 661 -6.42 -0.37 -24.78
C ARG A 661 -7.51 0.69 -24.56
N VAL A 662 -7.22 1.96 -24.86
CA VAL A 662 -8.17 3.06 -24.66
C VAL A 662 -8.41 3.78 -25.98
N VAL A 663 -9.66 3.88 -26.41
CA VAL A 663 -10.07 4.65 -27.59
C VAL A 663 -10.85 5.88 -27.13
N VAL A 664 -10.38 7.07 -27.53
CA VAL A 664 -11.03 8.35 -27.25
C VAL A 664 -11.52 8.95 -28.56
N LEU A 665 -12.83 9.03 -28.73
CA LEU A 665 -13.49 9.49 -29.95
C LEU A 665 -13.69 11.02 -30.01
N GLY A 666 -13.03 11.77 -29.14
CA GLY A 666 -13.19 13.23 -29.10
C GLY A 666 -12.07 13.93 -28.36
N ARG A 667 -12.38 15.09 -27.78
CA ARG A 667 -11.37 15.94 -27.13
C ARG A 667 -10.83 15.28 -25.86
N THR A 668 -9.52 15.46 -25.65
CA THR A 668 -8.83 15.17 -24.39
C THR A 668 -8.47 16.47 -23.66
N GLY A 669 -8.29 16.38 -22.34
CA GLY A 669 -7.66 17.41 -21.52
C GLY A 669 -6.13 17.37 -21.57
N ARG A 670 -5.50 18.23 -20.77
CA ARG A 670 -4.05 18.41 -20.66
C ARG A 670 -3.37 17.23 -19.98
N ASN A 671 -2.05 17.15 -20.16
CA ASN A 671 -1.17 16.17 -19.51
C ASN A 671 -1.57 14.71 -19.76
N PHE A 672 -2.17 14.44 -20.93
CA PHE A 672 -2.55 13.09 -21.34
C PHE A 672 -1.31 12.19 -21.40
N ALA A 673 -1.44 10.94 -20.94
CA ALA A 673 -0.40 9.90 -20.90
C ALA A 673 0.83 10.22 -20.01
N ALA A 674 0.71 11.16 -19.07
CA ALA A 674 1.78 11.40 -18.10
C ALA A 674 2.07 10.13 -17.28
N GLY A 675 3.33 9.69 -17.26
CA GLY A 675 3.73 8.47 -16.57
C GLY A 675 3.25 7.17 -17.20
N MET A 676 2.60 7.21 -18.38
CA MET A 676 2.14 6.01 -19.09
C MET A 676 3.34 5.19 -19.56
N SER A 677 3.45 3.96 -19.07
CA SER A 677 4.61 3.08 -19.30
C SER A 677 4.24 1.74 -19.96
N GLY A 678 2.94 1.50 -20.21
CA GLY A 678 2.47 0.34 -20.97
C GLY A 678 1.01 0.46 -21.43
N GLY A 679 0.61 -0.40 -22.36
CA GLY A 679 -0.68 -0.30 -23.06
C GLY A 679 -0.65 0.68 -24.24
N ILE A 680 -1.78 0.80 -24.95
CA ILE A 680 -1.90 1.69 -26.12
C ILE A 680 -3.18 2.51 -26.02
N ALA A 681 -3.08 3.81 -26.31
CA ALA A 681 -4.25 4.68 -26.46
C ALA A 681 -4.37 5.19 -27.90
N TYR A 682 -5.59 5.29 -28.39
CA TYR A 682 -5.95 5.81 -29.71
C TYR A 682 -6.85 7.02 -29.52
N VAL A 683 -6.41 8.17 -30.00
CA VAL A 683 -7.15 9.42 -29.84
C VAL A 683 -7.53 9.94 -31.22
N LEU A 684 -8.83 10.12 -31.45
CA LEU A 684 -9.32 10.82 -32.63
C LEU A 684 -9.01 12.31 -32.46
N ASP A 685 -8.00 12.84 -33.16
CA ASP A 685 -7.66 14.25 -33.07
C ASP A 685 -8.68 15.09 -33.84
N VAL A 686 -9.73 15.52 -33.13
CA VAL A 686 -10.86 16.26 -33.70
C VAL A 686 -10.54 17.72 -34.01
N ASP A 687 -9.48 18.29 -33.44
CA ASP A 687 -9.12 19.69 -33.63
C ASP A 687 -7.66 19.94 -34.01
N GLY A 688 -6.89 18.88 -34.28
CA GLY A 688 -5.48 18.95 -34.68
C GLY A 688 -4.55 19.45 -33.58
N ARG A 689 -4.98 19.40 -32.31
CA ARG A 689 -4.24 19.96 -31.17
C ARG A 689 -3.89 18.93 -30.11
N PHE A 690 -4.18 17.65 -30.33
CA PHE A 690 -3.91 16.61 -29.33
C PHE A 690 -2.45 16.60 -28.87
N ALA A 691 -1.50 16.76 -29.80
CA ALA A 691 -0.06 16.79 -29.49
C ALA A 691 0.34 17.84 -28.45
N THR A 692 -0.38 18.98 -28.35
CA THR A 692 -0.11 20.04 -27.36
C THR A 692 -0.61 19.70 -25.96
N ARG A 693 -1.52 18.72 -25.86
CA ARG A 693 -2.13 18.28 -24.59
C ARG A 693 -1.50 17.00 -24.07
N CYS A 694 -0.74 16.28 -24.90
CA CYS A 694 -0.06 15.06 -24.52
C CYS A 694 1.29 15.33 -23.83
N ASN A 695 1.53 14.65 -22.71
CA ASN A 695 2.82 14.63 -22.06
C ASN A 695 3.71 13.57 -22.72
N ARG A 696 4.72 14.03 -23.48
CA ARG A 696 5.62 13.16 -24.25
C ARG A 696 6.86 12.69 -23.47
N GLY A 697 6.80 12.77 -22.13
CA GLY A 697 7.92 12.37 -21.25
C GLY A 697 8.32 10.91 -21.46
N LEU A 698 7.35 10.00 -21.50
CA LEU A 698 7.57 8.54 -21.66
C LEU A 698 6.95 7.95 -22.93
N VAL A 699 6.15 8.72 -23.66
CA VAL A 699 5.39 8.24 -24.82
C VAL A 699 5.77 8.98 -26.09
N ASP A 700 5.62 8.30 -27.22
CA ASP A 700 5.68 8.86 -28.55
C ASP A 700 4.28 8.86 -29.19
N LEU A 701 4.09 9.77 -30.14
CA LEU A 701 2.87 9.89 -30.92
C LEU A 701 3.16 9.33 -32.32
N GLU A 702 2.37 8.36 -32.73
CA GLU A 702 2.50 7.63 -33.98
C GLU A 702 1.21 7.72 -34.78
N ASP A 703 1.31 7.55 -36.09
CA ASP A 703 0.14 7.42 -36.97
C ASP A 703 -0.43 6.00 -36.87
N LEU A 704 -1.76 5.88 -36.98
CA LEU A 704 -2.42 4.58 -37.02
C LEU A 704 -2.43 4.03 -38.47
N VAL A 705 -1.41 3.25 -38.82
CA VAL A 705 -1.20 2.77 -40.20
C VAL A 705 -1.19 1.25 -40.37
N GLU A 706 -1.04 0.48 -39.29
CA GLU A 706 -1.00 -0.97 -39.36
C GLU A 706 -2.41 -1.56 -39.53
N ASP A 707 -2.62 -2.40 -40.55
CA ASP A 707 -3.93 -2.95 -40.91
C ASP A 707 -4.60 -3.73 -39.75
N GLU A 708 -3.80 -4.50 -38.99
CA GLU A 708 -4.29 -5.24 -37.82
C GLU A 708 -4.78 -4.30 -36.71
N GLU A 709 -4.06 -3.20 -36.45
CA GLU A 709 -4.47 -2.20 -35.46
C GLU A 709 -5.68 -1.39 -35.93
N LEU A 710 -5.74 -1.05 -37.23
CA LEU A 710 -6.89 -0.38 -37.84
C LEU A 710 -8.16 -1.23 -37.68
N ALA A 711 -8.09 -2.53 -37.99
CA ALA A 711 -9.20 -3.46 -37.82
C ALA A 711 -9.62 -3.57 -36.34
N PHE A 712 -8.65 -3.61 -35.43
CA PHE A 712 -8.91 -3.65 -33.99
C PHE A 712 -9.66 -2.42 -33.48
N VAL A 713 -9.21 -1.22 -33.82
CA VAL A 713 -9.87 0.04 -33.42
C VAL A 713 -11.27 0.13 -34.04
N HIS A 714 -11.42 -0.23 -35.31
CA HIS A 714 -12.72 -0.27 -35.98
C HIS A 714 -13.71 -1.19 -35.25
N ASP A 715 -13.30 -2.41 -34.88
CA ASP A 715 -14.16 -3.34 -34.13
C ASP A 715 -14.57 -2.80 -32.76
N LEU A 716 -13.66 -2.15 -32.03
CA LEU A 716 -14.00 -1.53 -30.74
C LEU A 716 -15.05 -0.43 -30.88
N ILE A 717 -14.94 0.41 -31.92
CA ILE A 717 -15.92 1.46 -32.20
C ILE A 717 -17.26 0.84 -32.64
N ALA A 718 -17.23 -0.23 -33.44
CA ALA A 718 -18.44 -0.96 -33.83
C ALA A 718 -19.16 -1.59 -32.62
N ARG A 719 -18.40 -2.15 -31.68
CA ARG A 719 -18.94 -2.63 -30.39
C ARG A 719 -19.51 -1.49 -29.56
N HIS A 720 -18.84 -0.35 -29.52
CA HIS A 720 -19.34 0.84 -28.84
C HIS A 720 -20.70 1.29 -29.42
N VAL A 721 -20.85 1.33 -30.74
CA VAL A 721 -22.13 1.62 -31.41
C VAL A 721 -23.18 0.58 -31.03
N ARG A 722 -22.85 -0.71 -31.06
CA ARG A 722 -23.77 -1.80 -30.71
C ARG A 722 -24.29 -1.69 -29.27
N PHE A 723 -23.42 -1.36 -28.32
CA PHE A 723 -23.77 -1.31 -26.90
C PHE A 723 -24.45 0.00 -26.48
N THR A 724 -24.13 1.13 -27.13
CA THR A 724 -24.58 2.46 -26.67
C THR A 724 -25.54 3.17 -27.63
N GLY A 725 -25.68 2.65 -28.85
CA GLY A 725 -26.38 3.34 -29.93
C GLY A 725 -25.75 4.69 -30.30
N SER A 726 -24.44 4.87 -30.07
CA SER A 726 -23.75 6.14 -30.34
C SER A 726 -23.85 6.54 -31.82
N THR A 727 -24.47 7.68 -32.05
CA THR A 727 -24.57 8.31 -33.38
C THR A 727 -23.24 8.91 -33.81
N TRP A 728 -22.45 9.43 -32.87
CA TRP A 728 -21.13 10.00 -33.14
C TRP A 728 -20.13 8.91 -33.58
N ALA A 729 -20.05 7.82 -32.83
CA ALA A 729 -19.20 6.69 -33.19
C ALA A 729 -19.66 6.04 -34.51
N LYS A 730 -20.97 6.02 -34.80
CA LYS A 730 -21.46 5.57 -36.10
C LYS A 730 -20.96 6.45 -37.24
N GLN A 731 -21.00 7.78 -37.08
CA GLN A 731 -20.45 8.70 -38.09
C GLN A 731 -18.95 8.49 -38.32
N VAL A 732 -18.19 8.20 -37.24
CA VAL A 732 -16.76 7.85 -37.33
C VAL A 732 -16.55 6.57 -38.17
N LEU A 733 -17.45 5.58 -38.10
CA LEU A 733 -17.38 4.36 -38.90
C LEU A 733 -17.87 4.56 -40.35
N ASP A 734 -18.89 5.40 -40.55
CA ASP A 734 -19.47 5.66 -41.88
C ASP A 734 -18.44 6.28 -42.85
N ASP A 735 -17.46 7.04 -42.32
CA ASP A 735 -16.29 7.56 -43.06
C ASP A 735 -14.97 7.12 -42.41
N TRP A 736 -14.83 5.81 -42.19
CA TRP A 736 -13.68 5.22 -41.52
C TRP A 736 -12.32 5.61 -42.14
N PRO A 737 -12.10 5.63 -43.47
CA PRO A 737 -10.80 6.00 -44.02
C PRO A 737 -10.35 7.42 -43.63
N ALA A 738 -11.26 8.39 -43.64
CA ALA A 738 -10.94 9.76 -43.24
C ALA A 738 -10.74 9.89 -41.72
N ALA A 739 -11.53 9.16 -40.93
CA ALA A 739 -11.38 9.14 -39.48
C ALA A 739 -10.07 8.47 -39.03
N ALA A 740 -9.74 7.32 -39.61
CA ALA A 740 -8.50 6.56 -39.37
C ALA A 740 -7.26 7.43 -39.56
N ALA A 741 -7.22 8.25 -40.61
CA ALA A 741 -6.12 9.17 -40.89
C ALA A 741 -5.93 10.29 -39.84
N ARG A 742 -6.92 10.50 -38.95
CA ARG A 742 -6.88 11.48 -37.86
C ARG A 742 -6.65 10.85 -36.49
N PHE A 743 -6.57 9.52 -36.40
CA PHE A 743 -6.23 8.87 -35.15
C PHE A 743 -4.73 9.02 -34.86
N VAL A 744 -4.44 9.41 -33.63
CA VAL A 744 -3.09 9.43 -33.07
C VAL A 744 -2.96 8.24 -32.14
N LYS A 745 -1.98 7.37 -32.42
CA LYS A 745 -1.56 6.28 -31.54
C LYS A 745 -0.57 6.83 -30.52
N VAL A 746 -0.83 6.58 -29.24
CA VAL A 746 0.05 6.95 -28.13
C VAL A 746 0.76 5.69 -27.65
N MET A 747 2.07 5.64 -27.85
CA MET A 747 2.90 4.46 -27.62
C MET A 747 4.00 4.74 -26.60
N PRO A 748 4.03 4.05 -25.44
CA PRO A 748 5.13 4.19 -24.47
C PRO A 748 6.44 3.59 -24.99
N ARG A 749 7.56 4.31 -24.81
CA ARG A 749 8.87 3.91 -25.36
C ARG A 749 9.38 2.60 -24.79
N ASP A 750 9.31 2.44 -23.47
CA ASP A 750 9.77 1.22 -22.80
C ASP A 750 8.91 0.01 -23.20
N TYR A 751 7.60 0.21 -23.34
CA TYR A 751 6.69 -0.84 -23.82
C TYR A 751 6.98 -1.22 -25.26
N LYS A 752 7.19 -0.24 -26.15
CA LYS A 752 7.59 -0.47 -27.54
C LYS A 752 8.89 -1.26 -27.63
N ARG A 753 9.91 -0.88 -26.85
CA ARG A 753 11.18 -1.63 -26.78
C ARG A 753 10.95 -3.09 -26.43
N VAL A 754 10.11 -3.37 -25.43
CA VAL A 754 9.76 -4.74 -25.02
C VAL A 754 9.06 -5.49 -26.15
N LEU A 755 8.05 -4.89 -26.79
CA LEU A 755 7.36 -5.52 -27.93
C LEU A 755 8.30 -5.83 -29.09
N GLU A 756 9.23 -4.92 -29.41
CA GLU A 756 10.24 -5.12 -30.44
C GLU A 756 11.23 -6.23 -30.07
N ALA A 757 11.66 -6.31 -28.81
CA ALA A 757 12.52 -7.39 -28.32
C ALA A 757 11.81 -8.75 -28.41
N GLU A 758 10.56 -8.83 -27.96
CA GLU A 758 9.73 -10.03 -28.09
C GLU A 758 9.47 -10.42 -29.55
N ALA A 759 9.29 -9.44 -30.46
CA ALA A 759 9.12 -9.71 -31.88
C ALA A 759 10.40 -10.25 -32.53
N ARG A 760 11.56 -9.68 -32.19
CA ARG A 760 12.88 -10.18 -32.65
C ARG A 760 13.14 -11.60 -32.16
N ALA A 761 12.92 -11.87 -30.87
CA ALA A 761 13.11 -13.19 -30.29
C ALA A 761 12.18 -14.23 -30.95
N ARG A 762 10.91 -13.89 -31.18
CA ARG A 762 9.96 -14.74 -31.92
C ARG A 762 10.39 -15.00 -33.36
N ALA A 763 10.96 -14.02 -34.05
CA ALA A 763 11.49 -14.21 -35.41
C ALA A 763 12.73 -15.13 -35.44
N GLU A 764 13.43 -15.25 -34.31
CA GLU A 764 14.60 -16.11 -34.10
C GLU A 764 14.25 -17.47 -33.45
N ASP A 765 12.96 -17.78 -33.27
CA ASP A 765 12.44 -18.99 -32.61
C ASP A 765 13.00 -19.24 -31.19
N ARG A 766 13.16 -18.14 -30.43
CA ARG A 766 13.58 -18.16 -29.02
C ARG A 766 12.75 -17.22 -28.15
N GLU A 767 12.88 -17.38 -26.84
CA GLU A 767 12.36 -16.41 -25.87
C GLU A 767 13.31 -15.19 -25.76
N PRO A 768 12.79 -13.98 -25.47
CA PRO A 768 13.63 -12.82 -25.23
C PRO A 768 14.41 -12.98 -23.93
N GLU A 769 15.69 -12.67 -23.96
CA GLU A 769 16.53 -12.61 -22.76
C GLU A 769 16.13 -11.41 -21.91
N PHE A 770 16.28 -11.51 -20.59
CA PHE A 770 15.81 -10.44 -19.70
C PHE A 770 16.58 -9.13 -19.94
N GLU A 771 17.88 -9.22 -20.25
CA GLU A 771 18.75 -8.11 -20.63
C GLU A 771 18.21 -7.33 -21.83
N GLU A 772 17.61 -8.02 -22.81
CA GLU A 772 17.01 -7.40 -23.99
C GLU A 772 15.76 -6.57 -23.62
N LEU A 773 14.99 -7.05 -22.64
CA LEU A 773 13.77 -6.39 -22.15
C LEU A 773 14.10 -5.12 -21.36
N VAL A 774 15.15 -5.16 -20.51
CA VAL A 774 15.58 -3.99 -19.72
C VAL A 774 16.36 -2.95 -20.53
N GLY A 775 16.77 -3.28 -21.77
CA GLY A 775 17.51 -2.37 -22.63
C GLY A 775 18.93 -2.09 -22.15
N VAL A 776 19.51 -2.98 -21.33
CA VAL A 776 20.91 -2.90 -20.92
C VAL A 776 21.73 -3.55 -22.03
N ALA A 777 22.33 -2.74 -22.90
CA ALA A 777 23.29 -3.23 -23.88
C ALA A 777 24.47 -3.87 -23.14
N HIS A 778 24.94 -5.04 -23.61
CA HIS A 778 26.22 -5.58 -23.22
C HIS A 778 27.31 -4.52 -23.43
N GLY A 779 27.90 -4.05 -22.33
CA GLY A 779 29.05 -3.16 -22.30
C GLY A 779 30.01 -3.60 -21.21
#